data_AF-A0A240E5Q9-F1
#
_entry.id   AF-A0A240E5Q9-F1
#
_cell.length_a   1.000
_cell.length_b   1.000
_cell.length_c   1.000
_cell.angle_alpha   90.00
_cell.angle_beta   90.00
_cell.angle_gamma   90.00
#
_symmetry.space_group_name_H-M   'P 1'
#
loop_
_entity.id
_entity.type
_entity.pdbx_description
1 polymer ?
#
loop_
_entity_poly.entity_id
_entity_poly.type
_entity_poly.pdbx_seq_one_letter_code
_entity_poly.pdbx_strand_id
1 'polypeptide(L)'
;MKNRNDKKNKLDLRLNPLVLSVLLIAQNSYAMQALDDHDLSAANAQEGVYIETTYNALALDNLYWEDQAGSANGEKALRISAENIKVGKNKPTDVLGTSYQIQMGSNADKAGLDLKLSSNHSLIEIENFKICDTASTVTCSPEIGSLGIQSTEAVTVHFKTEDGLFNSTSPVELELGLKNINIYLGQENFSVANTLNQLVLRNFNFNFKGRGTMEIDAIKGLYIATGADGYVDFNRVNDTGIFTTAQLGTYSEAGQPTNAGLNLEFMLKKDVADASPYLMDSYNAPANATGLIRVGASGRMVNGYLQLRGTDANDSGLTAPSGYATDNTNILGFADNNNSNPSVIGSTGIGFRMRGEFTNQNDAGSGGDLTQNSVRPVGSKTSLEIGGAGLNTYGFEFTNLTALRSDLSNRAYFDSGNVYINLTDTKTLLMPYNYVFQTSRFGGASDHLTNDVDYQQNIHTGTGANPYALVAAIRGAEFQAISRQGRFTNSAGVVASDRIDDSSNNEWGLALPFYNLNANMAIYGSTTDANTIHYYTTNGIKTAVGVAGAAQRLGFSLAMSTEGIDKDASNNAIGDKTTSILVIDGGNNPRTDTPTDYYMGLRNVDMLLNGTGSIGVENGSLNIALPNVLIVMAGEVAAGYLPGAAYKTCPVNAVRCAAPTDNFAKKDDVLFGLKLRLGGDMSFSLIPNSEIQKIAGINVGSRLNIVGEVALNEASKNTIQISDPADGSILGLDNLTGKIGFNNAIVIDRYSALDNRGVVGFHAELHFNPEGNQAGVFRAKDINFYPEMGAGQRLGEIALTGGTLNSRFNIVPRN
;
A
#
# COMPACT_ATOMS: atom_id res chain seq x y z
N MET A 1 24.72 66.25 -46.93
CA MET A 1 24.05 64.95 -46.69
C MET A 1 23.71 64.87 -45.22
N LYS A 2 22.45 64.54 -44.90
CA LYS A 2 21.82 64.66 -43.57
C LYS A 2 22.36 63.61 -42.58
N ASN A 3 22.95 64.06 -41.47
CA ASN A 3 23.05 63.25 -40.25
C ASN A 3 21.75 63.41 -39.46
N ARG A 4 21.01 62.30 -39.27
CA ARG A 4 19.89 62.22 -38.34
C ARG A 4 20.44 61.83 -36.97
N ASN A 5 20.17 62.67 -35.98
CA ASN A 5 20.39 62.40 -34.56
C ASN A 5 19.36 61.38 -34.07
N ASP A 6 19.83 60.21 -33.62
CA ASP A 6 19.03 59.31 -32.79
C ASP A 6 18.91 59.89 -31.38
N LYS A 7 17.66 60.17 -30.98
CA LYS A 7 17.31 60.55 -29.61
C LYS A 7 17.41 59.32 -28.72
N LYS A 8 18.34 59.34 -27.77
CA LYS A 8 18.32 58.45 -26.60
C LYS A 8 17.10 58.78 -25.74
N ASN A 9 16.11 57.90 -25.70
CA ASN A 9 15.08 57.92 -24.66
C ASN A 9 15.72 57.39 -23.36
N LYS A 10 15.92 58.27 -22.38
CA LYS A 10 16.12 57.85 -20.99
C LYS A 10 14.76 57.41 -20.46
N LEU A 11 14.63 56.14 -20.06
CA LEU A 11 13.53 55.70 -19.21
C LEU A 11 13.77 56.28 -17.81
N ASP A 12 12.97 57.28 -17.42
CA ASP A 12 12.85 57.69 -16.02
C ASP A 12 11.73 56.85 -15.39
N LEU A 13 12.08 56.01 -14.41
CA LEU A 13 11.12 55.30 -13.57
C LEU A 13 10.43 56.34 -12.66
N ARG A 14 9.24 56.81 -13.03
CA ARG A 14 8.49 57.79 -12.25
C ARG A 14 7.58 57.08 -11.25
N LEU A 15 8.07 56.92 -10.03
CA LEU A 15 7.22 56.60 -8.88
C LEU A 15 6.24 57.75 -8.62
N ASN A 16 4.95 57.42 -8.46
CA ASN A 16 3.93 58.39 -8.05
C ASN A 16 4.32 59.01 -6.70
N PRO A 17 4.25 60.35 -6.51
CA PRO A 17 4.55 61.01 -5.24
C PRO A 17 3.82 60.38 -4.04
N LEU A 18 2.64 59.79 -4.23
CA LEU A 18 1.92 59.04 -3.19
C LEU A 18 2.71 57.80 -2.69
N VAL A 19 3.34 57.06 -3.60
CA VAL A 19 4.13 55.85 -3.29
C VAL A 19 5.45 56.21 -2.62
N LEU A 20 6.08 57.32 -3.02
CA LEU A 20 7.28 57.84 -2.35
C LEU A 20 6.97 58.32 -0.92
N SER A 21 5.78 58.91 -0.68
CA SER A 21 5.34 59.30 0.67
C SER A 21 4.95 58.11 1.56
N VAL A 22 4.48 56.99 1.00
CA VAL A 22 4.19 55.77 1.77
C VAL A 22 5.48 55.04 2.16
N LEU A 23 6.48 55.01 1.27
CA LEU A 23 7.83 54.44 1.53
C LEU A 23 8.61 55.20 2.62
N LEU A 24 8.40 56.52 2.74
CA LEU A 24 9.07 57.36 3.74
C LEU A 24 8.39 57.36 5.11
N ILE A 25 7.14 56.87 5.22
CA ILE A 25 6.33 56.96 6.45
C ILE A 25 6.05 55.58 7.08
N ALA A 26 6.15 54.48 6.32
CA ALA A 26 5.83 53.14 6.84
C ALA A 26 7.07 52.24 6.91
N GLN A 27 7.65 52.09 8.11
CA GLN A 27 8.74 51.13 8.34
C GLN A 27 8.29 49.65 8.31
N ASN A 28 7.03 49.32 8.05
CA ASN A 28 6.56 47.94 7.90
C ASN A 28 5.29 47.83 7.01
N SER A 29 5.31 48.32 5.77
CA SER A 29 4.24 48.00 4.81
C SER A 29 4.80 47.65 3.44
N TYR A 30 4.71 46.38 3.06
CA TYR A 30 4.89 45.93 1.68
C TYR A 30 3.58 46.23 0.93
N ALA A 31 3.56 47.31 0.16
CA ALA A 31 2.49 47.54 -0.79
C ALA A 31 2.71 46.60 -1.99
N MET A 32 1.82 45.62 -2.19
CA MET A 32 1.78 44.87 -3.45
C MET A 32 1.39 45.85 -4.56
N GLN A 33 2.32 46.12 -5.47
CA GLN A 33 2.02 46.84 -6.70
C GLN A 33 1.31 45.88 -7.65
N ALA A 34 0.18 46.29 -8.23
CA ALA A 34 -0.47 45.54 -9.30
C ALA A 34 0.51 45.46 -10.48
N LEU A 35 0.97 44.24 -10.79
CA LEU A 35 1.74 43.96 -11.98
C LEU A 35 0.76 43.96 -13.15
N ASP A 36 0.84 44.98 -14.01
CA ASP A 36 0.01 45.09 -15.22
C ASP A 36 0.70 44.29 -16.35
N ASP A 37 -0.08 43.71 -17.28
CA ASP A 37 0.43 42.86 -18.37
C ASP A 37 1.51 43.58 -19.22
N HIS A 38 1.44 44.91 -19.26
CA HIS A 38 2.43 45.73 -19.95
C HIS A 38 3.82 45.67 -19.29
N ASP A 39 3.90 45.64 -17.96
CA ASP A 39 5.18 45.57 -17.22
C ASP A 39 5.79 44.16 -17.31
N LEU A 40 4.97 43.10 -17.33
CA LEU A 40 5.38 41.72 -17.58
C LEU A 40 5.91 41.51 -19.00
N SER A 41 5.29 42.15 -20.00
CA SER A 41 5.73 42.08 -21.41
C SER A 41 7.07 42.77 -21.68
N ALA A 42 7.52 43.66 -20.77
CA ALA A 42 8.77 44.39 -20.87
C ALA A 42 9.96 43.63 -20.24
N ALA A 43 9.69 42.61 -19.42
CA ALA A 43 10.69 41.64 -18.99
C ALA A 43 10.97 40.69 -20.16
N ASN A 44 12.14 40.82 -20.79
CA ASN A 44 12.55 39.85 -21.81
C ASN A 44 12.64 38.48 -21.15
N ALA A 45 12.08 37.45 -21.79
CA ALA A 45 12.05 36.05 -21.35
C ALA A 45 13.44 35.40 -21.12
N GLN A 46 14.52 36.17 -21.11
CA GLN A 46 15.86 35.76 -20.74
C GLN A 46 16.12 35.86 -19.22
N GLU A 47 15.30 36.63 -18.50
CA GLU A 47 15.42 36.84 -17.05
C GLU A 47 14.24 36.13 -16.36
N GLY A 48 14.50 34.96 -15.76
CA GLY A 48 13.47 34.19 -15.04
C GLY A 48 12.82 34.96 -13.89
N VAL A 49 11.67 34.50 -13.42
CA VAL A 49 10.89 35.10 -12.33
C VAL A 49 11.15 34.33 -11.03
N TYR A 50 11.48 35.05 -9.96
CA TYR A 50 11.55 34.51 -8.59
C TYR A 50 10.52 35.22 -7.70
N ILE A 51 9.62 34.44 -7.11
CA ILE A 51 8.60 34.93 -6.17
C ILE A 51 8.81 34.21 -4.85
N GLU A 52 8.94 34.97 -3.76
CA GLU A 52 8.96 34.45 -2.40
C GLU A 52 7.78 35.05 -1.63
N THR A 53 7.01 34.20 -0.97
CA THR A 53 5.93 34.60 -0.08
C THR A 53 6.25 34.16 1.33
N THR A 54 5.96 35.01 2.32
CA THR A 54 6.06 34.67 3.74
C THR A 54 4.77 35.07 4.43
N TYR A 55 4.30 34.24 5.36
CA TYR A 55 3.05 34.47 6.08
C TYR A 55 3.12 33.92 7.50
N ASN A 56 2.21 34.38 8.38
CA ASN A 56 2.15 33.92 9.77
C ASN A 56 1.27 32.68 9.93
N ALA A 57 0.17 32.62 9.17
CA ALA A 57 -0.76 31.50 9.08
C ALA A 57 -1.57 31.63 7.78
N LEU A 58 -2.14 30.51 7.30
CA LEU A 58 -3.13 30.48 6.22
C LEU A 58 -4.37 29.74 6.75
N ALA A 59 -5.56 30.24 6.42
CA ALA A 59 -6.82 29.58 6.73
C ALA A 59 -7.63 29.43 5.45
N LEU A 60 -8.15 28.22 5.20
CA LEU A 60 -9.03 27.91 4.07
C LEU A 60 -10.33 27.31 4.63
N ASP A 61 -11.47 27.91 4.27
CA ASP A 61 -12.75 27.48 4.82
C ASP A 61 -13.16 26.08 4.33
N ASN A 62 -12.99 25.81 3.03
CA ASN A 62 -13.37 24.53 2.45
C ASN A 62 -12.53 24.19 1.20
N LEU A 63 -12.05 22.95 1.12
CA LEU A 63 -11.52 22.33 -0.09
C LEU A 63 -12.34 21.06 -0.38
N TYR A 64 -12.82 20.91 -1.61
CA TYR A 64 -13.67 19.78 -1.95
C TYR A 64 -13.39 19.19 -3.33
N TRP A 65 -13.78 17.92 -3.48
CA TRP A 65 -13.92 17.23 -4.76
C TRP A 65 -15.37 16.72 -4.88
N GLU A 66 -15.97 16.87 -6.06
CA GLU A 66 -17.33 16.47 -6.37
C GLU A 66 -17.35 15.42 -7.49
N ASP A 67 -18.27 14.45 -7.36
CA ASP A 67 -18.44 13.30 -8.24
C ASP A 67 -19.93 13.01 -8.46
N GLN A 68 -20.31 12.57 -9.67
CA GLN A 68 -21.66 12.16 -10.06
C GLN A 68 -21.83 10.65 -9.81
N ALA A 69 -22.03 10.28 -8.55
CA ALA A 69 -22.15 8.89 -8.14
C ALA A 69 -23.46 8.26 -8.62
N GLY A 70 -23.41 6.97 -8.96
CA GLY A 70 -24.62 6.19 -9.18
C GLY A 70 -25.43 5.98 -7.90
N SER A 71 -26.75 6.08 -7.99
CA SER A 71 -27.70 5.81 -6.91
C SER A 71 -28.90 5.02 -7.43
N ALA A 72 -29.74 4.48 -6.54
CA ALA A 72 -30.94 3.74 -6.93
C ALA A 72 -31.94 4.54 -7.81
N ASN A 73 -31.82 5.88 -7.89
CA ASN A 73 -32.73 6.74 -8.64
C ASN A 73 -32.04 7.51 -9.80
N GLY A 74 -30.89 7.03 -10.28
CA GLY A 74 -30.06 7.74 -11.26
C GLY A 74 -28.78 8.28 -10.64
N GLU A 75 -28.21 9.34 -11.21
CA GLU A 75 -26.98 9.94 -10.68
C GLU A 75 -27.25 10.95 -9.56
N LYS A 76 -26.30 11.03 -8.62
CA LYS A 76 -26.34 11.94 -7.49
C LYS A 76 -24.97 12.58 -7.29
N ALA A 77 -24.94 13.91 -7.27
CA ALA A 77 -23.74 14.67 -6.98
C ALA A 77 -23.35 14.55 -5.50
N LEU A 78 -22.25 13.84 -5.25
CA LEU A 78 -21.62 13.67 -3.94
C LEU A 78 -20.34 14.51 -3.88
N ARG A 79 -20.04 15.03 -2.70
CA ARG A 79 -18.92 15.92 -2.44
C ARG A 79 -18.16 15.47 -1.20
N ILE A 80 -16.87 15.21 -1.35
CA ILE A 80 -15.94 15.04 -0.23
C ILE A 80 -15.33 16.41 0.09
N SER A 81 -15.42 16.83 1.36
CA SER A 81 -15.02 18.18 1.81
C SER A 81 -14.08 18.10 3.01
N ALA A 82 -13.01 18.90 2.95
CA ALA A 82 -12.11 19.22 4.06
C ALA A 82 -12.40 20.65 4.51
N GLU A 83 -12.91 20.81 5.73
CA GLU A 83 -13.38 22.09 6.27
C GLU A 83 -12.41 22.64 7.33
N ASN A 84 -12.37 23.98 7.43
CA ASN A 84 -11.58 24.73 8.42
C ASN A 84 -10.09 24.37 8.43
N ILE A 85 -9.47 24.35 7.25
CA ILE A 85 -8.05 24.02 7.09
C ILE A 85 -7.19 25.17 7.63
N LYS A 86 -6.27 24.88 8.54
CA LYS A 86 -5.32 25.84 9.10
C LYS A 86 -3.89 25.42 8.79
N VAL A 87 -3.11 26.31 8.21
CA VAL A 87 -1.66 26.11 8.02
C VAL A 87 -0.93 27.00 9.03
N GLY A 88 -0.21 26.34 9.94
CA GLY A 88 0.53 26.96 11.03
C GLY A 88 1.97 26.47 11.09
N LYS A 89 2.69 26.97 12.09
CA LYS A 89 4.09 26.63 12.36
C LYS A 89 4.18 25.33 13.16
N ASN A 90 5.20 24.51 12.89
CA ASN A 90 5.49 23.34 13.74
C ASN A 90 6.09 23.79 15.09
N LYS A 91 6.95 24.80 15.05
CA LYS A 91 7.62 25.42 16.21
C LYS A 91 7.47 26.94 16.12
N PRO A 92 7.37 27.67 17.24
CA PRO A 92 7.21 29.13 17.23
C PRO A 92 8.26 29.90 16.40
N THR A 93 9.47 29.33 16.30
CA THR A 93 10.62 29.87 15.55
C THR A 93 10.55 29.66 14.04
N ASP A 94 9.64 28.83 13.54
CA ASP A 94 9.55 28.53 12.12
C ASP A 94 9.03 29.73 11.30
N VAL A 95 9.40 29.76 10.03
CA VAL A 95 8.94 30.76 9.05
C VAL A 95 8.13 30.04 7.98
N LEU A 96 6.85 30.38 7.86
CA LEU A 96 6.01 29.86 6.78
C LEU A 96 6.21 30.69 5.53
N GLY A 97 6.17 30.02 4.39
CA GLY A 97 6.36 30.66 3.11
C GLY A 97 6.51 29.67 1.97
N THR A 98 6.34 30.17 0.75
CA THR A 98 6.55 29.42 -0.48
C THR A 98 7.44 30.23 -1.42
N SER A 99 8.30 29.54 -2.16
CA SER A 99 9.14 30.13 -3.20
C SER A 99 8.88 29.48 -4.54
N TYR A 100 8.84 30.30 -5.58
CA TYR A 100 8.59 29.91 -6.96
C TYR A 100 9.70 30.47 -7.83
N GLN A 101 10.39 29.60 -8.56
CA GLN A 101 11.36 29.95 -9.60
C GLN A 101 10.79 29.50 -10.93
N ILE A 102 10.61 30.43 -11.86
CA ILE A 102 10.06 30.18 -13.18
C ILE A 102 11.08 30.69 -14.19
N GLN A 103 11.69 29.79 -14.95
CA GLN A 103 12.56 30.14 -16.06
C GLN A 103 11.93 29.59 -17.33
N MET A 104 11.81 30.44 -18.33
CA MET A 104 11.30 30.08 -19.64
C MET A 104 12.39 30.40 -20.65
N GLY A 105 12.51 29.59 -21.69
CA GLY A 105 13.49 29.84 -22.74
C GLY A 105 13.03 29.24 -24.04
N SER A 106 13.39 29.87 -25.16
CA SER A 106 13.08 29.34 -26.49
C SER A 106 14.35 29.21 -27.31
N ASN A 107 14.47 28.13 -28.07
CA ASN A 107 15.52 27.94 -29.07
C ASN A 107 14.86 27.50 -30.37
N ALA A 108 14.94 28.34 -31.40
CA ALA A 108 14.21 28.19 -32.66
C ALA A 108 12.70 27.96 -32.41
N ASP A 109 12.16 26.84 -32.87
CA ASP A 109 10.73 26.52 -32.79
C ASP A 109 10.33 25.79 -31.47
N LYS A 110 11.28 25.65 -30.53
CA LYS A 110 11.06 24.96 -29.24
C LYS A 110 11.02 25.94 -28.09
N ALA A 111 10.10 25.74 -27.15
CA ALA A 111 10.01 26.50 -25.90
C ALA A 111 10.10 25.54 -24.71
N GLY A 112 11.03 25.79 -23.79
CA GLY A 112 11.20 25.05 -22.56
C GLY A 112 10.73 25.84 -21.33
N LEU A 113 10.35 25.11 -20.29
CA LEU A 113 9.96 25.61 -18.98
C LEU A 113 10.79 24.90 -17.92
N ASP A 114 11.39 25.65 -17.01
CA ASP A 114 11.99 25.18 -15.76
C ASP A 114 11.24 25.86 -14.59
N LEU A 115 10.40 25.07 -13.91
CA LEU A 115 9.57 25.49 -12.79
C LEU A 115 10.04 24.77 -11.53
N LYS A 116 10.48 25.54 -10.52
CA LYS A 116 10.79 25.02 -9.19
C LYS A 116 9.93 25.70 -8.13
N LEU A 117 9.19 24.89 -7.40
CA LEU A 117 8.36 25.29 -6.26
C LEU A 117 8.95 24.68 -4.99
N SER A 118 9.07 25.48 -3.94
CA SER A 118 9.48 25.00 -2.61
C SER A 118 8.61 25.63 -1.54
N SER A 119 7.92 24.81 -0.76
CA SER A 119 7.17 25.23 0.42
C SER A 119 7.98 24.95 1.68
N ASN A 120 8.09 25.94 2.57
CA ASN A 120 8.70 25.74 3.88
C ASN A 120 7.90 24.73 4.70
N HIS A 121 8.55 24.16 5.71
CA HIS A 121 7.93 23.20 6.59
C HIS A 121 6.78 23.83 7.40
N SER A 122 5.67 23.11 7.54
CA SER A 122 4.46 23.61 8.20
C SER A 122 3.64 22.48 8.83
N LEU A 123 2.67 22.88 9.64
CA LEU A 123 1.60 22.04 10.17
C LEU A 123 0.29 22.44 9.48
N ILE A 124 -0.38 21.49 8.85
CA ILE A 124 -1.72 21.65 8.28
C ILE A 124 -2.69 20.86 9.16
N GLU A 125 -3.68 21.55 9.70
CA GLU A 125 -4.73 20.98 10.54
C GLU A 125 -6.05 21.06 9.78
N ILE A 126 -6.78 19.95 9.73
CA ILE A 126 -8.09 19.84 9.10
C ILE A 126 -9.06 19.39 10.18
N GLU A 127 -10.04 20.23 10.47
CA GLU A 127 -10.99 20.00 11.56
C GLU A 127 -11.96 18.88 11.21
N ASN A 128 -12.64 19.00 10.05
CA ASN A 128 -13.66 18.06 9.63
C ASN A 128 -13.40 17.52 8.23
N PHE A 129 -13.51 16.21 8.10
CA PHE A 129 -13.46 15.49 6.82
C PHE A 129 -14.71 14.62 6.68
N LYS A 130 -15.55 14.95 5.70
CA LYS A 130 -16.88 14.33 5.51
C LYS A 130 -17.28 14.23 4.05
N ILE A 131 -18.22 13.34 3.77
CA ILE A 131 -18.82 13.15 2.44
C ILE A 131 -20.30 13.53 2.53
N CYS A 132 -20.74 14.43 1.67
CA CYS A 132 -22.11 14.94 1.66
C CYS A 132 -22.71 14.89 0.26
N ASP A 133 -24.04 14.91 0.17
CA ASP A 133 -24.70 15.26 -1.08
C ASP A 133 -24.78 16.78 -1.29
N THR A 134 -25.20 17.17 -2.49
CA THR A 134 -25.37 18.58 -2.88
C THR A 134 -26.85 18.97 -3.04
N ALA A 135 -27.75 18.19 -2.43
CA ALA A 135 -29.18 18.45 -2.49
C ALA A 135 -29.57 19.71 -1.70
N SER A 136 -30.79 20.23 -1.94
CA SER A 136 -31.30 21.41 -1.21
C SER A 136 -31.34 21.23 0.32
N THR A 137 -31.51 19.99 0.79
CA THR A 137 -31.29 19.58 2.18
C THR A 137 -30.08 18.66 2.20
N VAL A 138 -28.92 19.20 2.57
CA VAL A 138 -27.64 18.48 2.55
C VAL A 138 -27.67 17.34 3.58
N THR A 139 -27.38 16.13 3.11
CA THR A 139 -27.15 14.95 3.94
C THR A 139 -25.66 14.61 3.93
N CYS A 140 -25.08 14.27 5.08
CA CYS A 140 -23.66 13.92 5.21
C CYS A 140 -23.48 12.58 5.93
N SER A 141 -22.40 11.87 5.59
CA SER A 141 -21.88 10.81 6.43
C SER A 141 -21.38 11.38 7.77
N PRO A 142 -21.27 10.56 8.83
CA PRO A 142 -20.48 10.92 9.99
C PRO A 142 -19.04 11.33 9.61
N GLU A 143 -18.39 12.07 10.49
CA GLU A 143 -17.01 12.52 10.30
C GLU A 143 -16.02 11.36 10.41
N ILE A 144 -15.00 11.38 9.55
CA ILE A 144 -13.95 10.36 9.52
C ILE A 144 -12.98 10.50 10.71
N GLY A 145 -12.78 11.72 11.19
CA GLY A 145 -11.83 12.07 12.25
C GLY A 145 -11.08 13.37 11.96
N SER A 146 -10.28 13.83 12.91
CA SER A 146 -9.37 14.96 12.71
C SER A 146 -8.14 14.54 11.92
N LEU A 147 -7.65 15.40 11.02
CA LEU A 147 -6.49 15.11 10.18
C LEU A 147 -5.42 16.18 10.37
N GLY A 148 -4.17 15.74 10.59
CA GLY A 148 -3.00 16.62 10.65
C GLY A 148 -1.94 16.20 9.65
N ILE A 149 -1.28 17.15 9.00
CA ILE A 149 -0.13 16.92 8.12
C ILE A 149 1.01 17.82 8.59
N GLN A 150 2.12 17.23 9.00
CA GLN A 150 3.27 17.92 9.56
C GLN A 150 4.50 17.58 8.71
N SER A 151 5.00 18.55 7.95
CA SER A 151 6.27 18.38 7.22
C SER A 151 7.42 18.83 8.13
N THR A 152 8.50 18.06 8.25
CA THR A 152 9.70 18.46 9.03
C THR A 152 10.79 19.12 8.18
N GLU A 153 10.66 19.05 6.86
CA GLU A 153 11.52 19.69 5.87
C GLU A 153 10.70 20.41 4.80
N ALA A 154 11.37 21.19 3.95
CA ALA A 154 10.73 21.85 2.82
C ALA A 154 10.25 20.84 1.78
N VAL A 155 9.02 21.05 1.29
CA VAL A 155 8.44 20.28 0.18
C VAL A 155 8.85 20.92 -1.14
N THR A 156 9.47 20.15 -2.03
CA THR A 156 9.97 20.65 -3.31
C THR A 156 9.35 19.96 -4.51
N VAL A 157 8.98 20.73 -5.53
CA VAL A 157 8.60 20.24 -6.86
C VAL A 157 9.48 20.95 -7.87
N HIS A 158 10.20 20.20 -8.71
CA HIS A 158 10.98 20.75 -9.81
C HIS A 158 10.59 20.04 -11.10
N PHE A 159 10.23 20.85 -12.09
CA PHE A 159 9.68 20.40 -13.36
C PHE A 159 10.41 21.11 -14.49
N LYS A 160 11.02 20.34 -15.41
CA LYS A 160 11.80 20.88 -16.51
C LYS A 160 11.41 20.24 -17.84
N THR A 161 11.22 21.07 -18.85
CA THR A 161 10.87 20.67 -20.22
C THR A 161 11.77 21.37 -21.22
N GLU A 162 12.06 20.69 -22.34
CA GLU A 162 12.88 21.25 -23.42
C GLU A 162 12.06 21.68 -24.64
N ASP A 163 10.83 21.18 -24.79
CA ASP A 163 10.01 21.37 -26.00
C ASP A 163 8.51 21.24 -25.70
N GLY A 164 7.98 22.25 -25.01
CA GLY A 164 6.58 22.34 -24.59
C GLY A 164 6.27 21.53 -23.33
N LEU A 165 5.08 21.76 -22.78
CA LEU A 165 4.61 21.11 -21.56
C LEU A 165 4.18 19.65 -21.80
N PHE A 166 3.54 19.40 -22.93
CA PHE A 166 3.00 18.09 -23.32
C PHE A 166 3.57 17.68 -24.68
N ASN A 167 4.68 16.95 -24.67
CA ASN A 167 5.35 16.46 -25.86
C ASN A 167 5.74 15.00 -25.67
N SER A 168 5.20 14.14 -26.54
CA SER A 168 5.40 12.70 -26.50
C SER A 168 6.82 12.25 -26.88
N THR A 169 7.63 13.16 -27.44
CA THR A 169 8.96 12.85 -28.00
C THR A 169 10.10 13.57 -27.30
N SER A 170 9.82 14.65 -26.56
CA SER A 170 10.84 15.45 -25.88
C SER A 170 10.99 15.05 -24.41
N PRO A 171 12.21 15.00 -23.87
CA PRO A 171 12.42 14.68 -22.48
C PRO A 171 11.84 15.75 -21.54
N VAL A 172 11.29 15.27 -20.43
CA VAL A 172 10.81 16.01 -19.27
C VAL A 172 11.52 15.45 -18.06
N GLU A 173 12.00 16.33 -17.19
CA GLU A 173 12.51 15.97 -15.86
C GLU A 173 11.51 16.40 -14.79
N LEU A 174 11.21 15.48 -13.88
CA LEU A 174 10.32 15.72 -12.74
C LEU A 174 11.02 15.26 -11.47
N GLU A 175 11.20 16.18 -10.53
CA GLU A 175 11.66 15.87 -9.19
C GLU A 175 10.55 16.27 -8.20
N LEU A 176 10.12 15.30 -7.40
CA LEU A 176 9.19 15.50 -6.31
C LEU A 176 9.88 15.12 -5.01
N GLY A 177 9.95 16.06 -4.08
CA GLY A 177 10.57 15.91 -2.77
C GLY A 177 9.56 16.02 -1.65
N LEU A 178 8.66 15.04 -1.52
CA LEU A 178 7.88 14.83 -0.31
C LEU A 178 8.75 14.04 0.67
N LYS A 179 9.27 14.71 1.71
CA LYS A 179 10.29 14.17 2.61
C LYS A 179 9.89 14.37 4.05
N ASN A 180 10.02 13.31 4.86
CA ASN A 180 9.82 13.31 6.30
C ASN A 180 8.50 13.98 6.75
N ILE A 181 7.39 13.62 6.09
CA ILE A 181 6.05 14.13 6.39
C ILE A 181 5.35 13.20 7.39
N ASN A 182 4.85 13.72 8.49
CA ASN A 182 4.01 12.98 9.43
C ASN A 182 2.53 13.28 9.13
N ILE A 183 1.71 12.25 8.92
CA ILE A 183 0.25 12.38 8.71
C ILE A 183 -0.46 11.71 9.88
N TYR A 184 -1.44 12.39 10.47
CA TYR A 184 -2.15 11.96 11.68
C TYR A 184 -3.64 11.82 11.40
N LEU A 185 -4.23 10.69 11.75
CA LEU A 185 -5.68 10.53 11.86
C LEU A 185 -6.04 10.36 13.33
N GLY A 186 -6.78 11.32 13.89
CA GLY A 186 -7.25 11.31 15.28
C GLY A 186 -8.70 10.88 15.41
N GLN A 187 -8.96 9.97 16.34
CA GLN A 187 -10.29 9.55 16.77
C GLN A 187 -10.48 9.86 18.26
N GLU A 188 -11.66 10.32 18.65
CA GLU A 188 -11.95 10.61 20.06
C GLU A 188 -11.75 9.38 20.95
N ASN A 189 -11.10 9.57 22.10
CA ASN A 189 -10.91 8.50 23.06
C ASN A 189 -12.16 8.35 23.93
N PHE A 190 -12.90 7.28 23.67
CA PHE A 190 -14.12 6.97 24.42
C PHE A 190 -13.91 6.85 25.94
N SER A 191 -12.74 6.37 26.38
CA SER A 191 -12.46 6.08 27.80
C SER A 191 -11.92 7.28 28.58
N VAL A 192 -11.36 8.28 27.91
CA VAL A 192 -10.65 9.39 28.55
C VAL A 192 -11.03 10.71 27.87
N ALA A 193 -11.82 11.53 28.57
CA ALA A 193 -12.30 12.81 28.06
C ALA A 193 -11.15 13.75 27.67
N ASN A 194 -11.36 14.52 26.59
CA ASN A 194 -10.40 15.48 26.01
C ASN A 194 -9.07 14.83 25.56
N THR A 195 -9.14 13.58 25.10
CA THR A 195 -8.00 12.92 24.48
C THR A 195 -8.39 12.20 23.19
N LEU A 196 -7.42 12.03 22.30
CA LEU A 196 -7.51 11.28 21.05
C LEU A 196 -6.70 9.98 21.13
N ASN A 197 -7.11 9.00 20.34
CA ASN A 197 -6.24 7.95 19.84
C ASN A 197 -5.88 8.28 18.38
N GLN A 198 -4.64 8.00 17.96
CA GLN A 198 -4.14 8.39 16.64
C GLN A 198 -3.51 7.23 15.88
N LEU A 199 -3.82 7.14 14.59
CA LEU A 199 -2.99 6.48 13.58
C LEU A 199 -2.05 7.52 13.00
N VAL A 200 -0.76 7.19 12.90
CA VAL A 200 0.26 8.10 12.40
C VAL A 200 1.03 7.43 11.27
N LEU A 201 1.05 8.05 10.10
CA LEU A 201 2.02 7.75 9.05
C LEU A 201 3.24 8.64 9.29
N ARG A 202 4.27 8.10 9.93
CA ARG A 202 5.51 8.82 10.24
C ARG A 202 6.42 8.84 9.02
N ASN A 203 7.21 9.91 8.87
CA ASN A 203 8.29 10.00 7.89
C ASN A 203 7.86 9.53 6.49
N PHE A 204 6.66 9.90 6.06
CA PHE A 204 6.17 9.64 4.72
C PHE A 204 7.14 10.28 3.72
N ASN A 205 7.69 9.43 2.86
CA ASN A 205 8.55 9.85 1.77
C ASN A 205 7.91 9.43 0.46
N PHE A 206 7.84 10.38 -0.46
CA PHE A 206 7.69 10.13 -1.88
C PHE A 206 8.66 11.05 -2.59
N ASN A 207 9.94 10.66 -2.49
CA ASN A 207 11.08 11.39 -2.98
C ASN A 207 11.60 10.70 -4.24
N PHE A 208 11.24 11.25 -5.40
CA PHE A 208 11.68 10.69 -6.67
C PHE A 208 12.23 11.75 -7.62
N LYS A 209 13.15 11.30 -8.47
CA LYS A 209 13.62 12.04 -9.65
C LYS A 209 13.41 11.19 -10.89
N GLY A 210 12.64 11.69 -11.83
CA GLY A 210 12.32 11.02 -13.08
C GLY A 210 12.78 11.80 -14.30
N ARG A 211 13.12 11.07 -15.35
CA ARG A 211 13.30 11.58 -16.71
C ARG A 211 12.47 10.73 -17.66
N GLY A 212 11.70 11.36 -18.55
CA GLY A 212 10.78 10.65 -19.43
C GLY A 212 10.09 11.59 -20.41
N THR A 213 8.90 11.25 -20.86
CA THR A 213 8.03 12.08 -21.68
C THR A 213 6.70 12.30 -20.95
N MET A 214 6.00 13.38 -21.28
CA MET A 214 4.68 13.71 -20.75
C MET A 214 3.76 14.09 -21.90
N GLU A 215 2.61 13.42 -22.00
CA GLU A 215 1.61 13.67 -23.04
C GLU A 215 0.20 13.74 -22.45
N ILE A 216 -0.72 14.41 -23.16
CA ILE A 216 -2.15 14.30 -22.94
C ILE A 216 -2.73 13.55 -24.15
N ASP A 217 -3.43 12.46 -23.89
CA ASP A 217 -4.09 11.65 -24.90
C ASP A 217 -5.58 11.49 -24.56
N ALA A 218 -6.43 11.37 -25.59
CA ALA A 218 -7.88 11.30 -25.41
C ALA A 218 -8.33 10.03 -24.65
N ILE A 219 -7.57 8.94 -24.74
CA ILE A 219 -7.88 7.66 -24.09
C ILE A 219 -7.06 7.52 -22.80
N LYS A 220 -5.77 7.85 -22.85
CA LYS A 220 -4.87 7.70 -21.70
C LYS A 220 -4.99 8.81 -20.68
N GLY A 221 -5.59 9.95 -21.01
CA GLY A 221 -5.56 11.14 -20.17
C GLY A 221 -4.15 11.72 -20.08
N LEU A 222 -3.75 12.16 -18.88
CA LEU A 222 -2.37 12.56 -18.59
C LEU A 222 -1.50 11.30 -18.48
N TYR A 223 -0.50 11.20 -19.35
CA TYR A 223 0.39 10.04 -19.42
C TYR A 223 1.85 10.49 -19.32
N ILE A 224 2.54 9.97 -18.31
CA ILE A 224 3.96 10.23 -18.06
C ILE A 224 4.68 8.90 -18.18
N ALA A 225 5.70 8.81 -19.02
CA ALA A 225 6.42 7.55 -19.24
C ALA A 225 7.92 7.76 -19.29
N THR A 226 8.69 6.78 -18.85
CA THR A 226 10.17 6.84 -18.96
C THR A 226 10.62 6.73 -20.42
N GLY A 227 9.87 6.02 -21.28
CA GLY A 227 10.35 5.68 -22.62
C GLY A 227 11.59 4.76 -22.57
N ALA A 228 12.32 4.67 -23.69
CA ALA A 228 13.49 3.78 -23.82
C ALA A 228 14.72 4.26 -23.03
N ASP A 229 14.91 5.58 -22.92
CA ASP A 229 16.10 6.19 -22.30
C ASP A 229 15.82 6.91 -20.97
N GLY A 230 14.59 6.87 -20.48
CA GLY A 230 14.22 7.48 -19.20
C GLY A 230 14.24 6.51 -18.03
N TYR A 231 14.04 7.06 -16.84
CA TYR A 231 14.06 6.32 -15.58
C TYR A 231 13.33 7.09 -14.49
N VAL A 232 13.05 6.41 -13.37
CA VAL A 232 12.61 7.02 -12.11
C VAL A 232 13.51 6.49 -10.99
N ASP A 233 14.12 7.39 -10.23
CA ASP A 233 14.95 7.07 -9.06
C ASP A 233 14.23 7.44 -7.78
N PHE A 234 13.94 6.45 -6.93
CA PHE A 234 13.52 6.65 -5.53
C PHE A 234 14.75 6.85 -4.65
N ASN A 235 15.09 8.12 -4.43
CA ASN A 235 16.28 8.48 -3.66
C ASN A 235 15.97 8.41 -2.16
N ARG A 236 16.85 7.77 -1.39
CA ARG A 236 16.73 7.74 0.08
C ARG A 236 16.70 9.14 0.66
N VAL A 237 16.06 9.27 1.82
CA VAL A 237 15.86 10.55 2.52
C VAL A 237 16.54 10.49 3.87
N ASN A 238 17.39 11.47 4.17
CA ASN A 238 18.01 11.60 5.49
C ASN A 238 16.96 11.89 6.55
N ASP A 239 17.05 11.24 7.70
CA ASP A 239 16.23 11.60 8.86
C ASP A 239 16.71 12.95 9.43
N THR A 240 15.78 13.80 9.87
CA THR A 240 16.08 15.12 10.44
C THR A 240 16.34 15.10 11.94
N GLY A 241 16.15 13.95 12.59
CA GLY A 241 16.45 13.75 14.00
C GLY A 241 17.95 13.87 14.32
N ILE A 242 18.26 13.96 15.61
CA ILE A 242 19.65 14.04 16.09
C ILE A 242 20.12 12.62 16.48
N PHE A 243 21.04 12.06 15.71
CA PHE A 243 21.59 10.72 15.94
C PHE A 243 23.10 10.73 16.22
N THR A 244 23.57 9.77 17.00
CA THR A 244 25.02 9.49 17.14
C THR A 244 25.48 8.45 16.13
N THR A 245 26.79 8.34 15.90
CA THR A 245 27.38 7.34 14.98
C THR A 245 27.06 5.90 15.34
N ALA A 246 26.77 5.62 16.62
CA ALA A 246 26.37 4.29 17.10
C ALA A 246 24.89 3.96 16.82
N GLN A 247 24.08 4.90 16.33
CA GLN A 247 22.63 4.80 16.19
C GLN A 247 22.14 4.90 14.73
N LEU A 248 23.04 4.81 13.75
CA LEU A 248 22.70 5.09 12.35
C LEU A 248 21.92 3.97 11.63
N GLY A 249 21.86 2.75 12.20
CA GLY A 249 21.21 1.61 11.56
C GLY A 249 21.96 1.08 10.32
N THR A 250 21.26 0.36 9.44
CA THR A 250 21.84 -0.26 8.24
C THR A 250 22.16 0.74 7.14
N TYR A 251 21.37 1.81 6.98
CA TYR A 251 21.57 2.81 5.93
C TYR A 251 21.85 4.17 6.55
N SER A 252 22.95 4.79 6.14
CA SER A 252 23.28 6.16 6.54
C SER A 252 24.03 6.89 5.45
N GLU A 253 23.84 8.21 5.42
CA GLU A 253 24.51 9.12 4.51
C GLU A 253 24.90 10.37 5.28
N ALA A 254 26.12 10.87 5.07
CA ALA A 254 26.66 12.05 5.74
C ALA A 254 26.51 12.06 7.28
N GLY A 255 26.57 10.87 7.91
CA GLY A 255 26.43 10.72 9.37
C GLY A 255 25.00 10.79 9.90
N GLN A 256 23.99 10.68 9.03
CA GLN A 256 22.57 10.58 9.40
C GLN A 256 21.98 9.26 8.90
N PRO A 257 21.04 8.63 9.65
CA PRO A 257 20.30 7.50 9.14
C PRO A 257 19.43 7.91 7.95
N THR A 258 19.14 6.97 7.06
CA THR A 258 18.29 7.23 5.88
C THR A 258 17.10 6.30 5.79
N ASN A 259 15.95 6.89 5.46
CA ASN A 259 14.71 6.18 5.14
C ASN A 259 14.58 5.96 3.63
N ALA A 260 13.75 5.00 3.25
CA ALA A 260 13.51 4.70 1.84
C ALA A 260 12.92 5.91 1.08
N GLY A 261 13.18 6.00 -0.22
CA GLY A 261 12.69 7.11 -1.06
C GLY A 261 11.16 7.12 -1.22
N LEU A 262 10.56 5.94 -1.35
CA LEU A 262 9.17 5.71 -1.01
C LEU A 262 9.13 5.04 0.38
N ASN A 263 8.53 5.69 1.37
CA ASN A 263 8.47 5.17 2.74
C ASN A 263 7.06 5.31 3.30
N LEU A 264 6.48 4.19 3.74
CA LEU A 264 5.20 4.14 4.44
C LEU A 264 5.45 3.51 5.82
N GLU A 265 5.41 4.31 6.87
CA GLU A 265 5.71 3.87 8.24
C GLU A 265 4.53 4.19 9.17
N PHE A 266 3.77 3.16 9.55
CA PHE A 266 2.58 3.30 10.38
C PHE A 266 2.91 3.12 11.86
N MET A 267 2.39 4.03 12.68
CA MET A 267 2.54 4.05 14.13
C MET A 267 1.20 4.36 14.79
N LEU A 268 1.07 4.02 16.07
CA LEU A 268 -0.12 4.26 16.86
C LEU A 268 0.23 5.07 18.10
N LYS A 269 -0.71 5.91 18.54
CA LYS A 269 -0.57 6.73 19.74
C LYS A 269 -1.89 6.75 20.47
N LYS A 270 -1.85 6.62 21.79
CA LYS A 270 -3.03 6.61 22.66
C LYS A 270 -2.99 7.75 23.67
N ASP A 271 -4.14 8.12 24.20
CA ASP A 271 -4.30 9.11 25.27
C ASP A 271 -3.65 10.47 24.92
N VAL A 272 -3.80 10.91 23.68
CA VAL A 272 -3.21 12.16 23.16
C VAL A 272 -4.06 13.34 23.60
N ALA A 273 -3.51 14.33 24.31
CA ALA A 273 -4.27 15.52 24.67
C ALA A 273 -4.73 16.32 23.42
N ASP A 274 -6.02 16.62 23.33
CA ASP A 274 -6.62 17.34 22.18
C ASP A 274 -6.03 18.73 21.98
N ALA A 275 -5.49 19.34 23.04
CA ALA A 275 -4.84 20.65 22.99
C ALA A 275 -3.45 20.63 22.32
N SER A 276 -2.85 19.45 22.13
CA SER A 276 -1.51 19.31 21.55
C SER A 276 -1.32 17.97 20.81
N PRO A 277 -2.12 17.70 19.74
CA PRO A 277 -2.17 16.40 19.10
C PRO A 277 -0.90 16.05 18.30
N TYR A 278 -0.14 17.05 17.83
CA TYR A 278 0.95 16.89 16.86
C TYR A 278 2.35 17.13 17.45
N LEU A 279 2.54 16.87 18.74
CA LEU A 279 3.84 17.02 19.41
C LEU A 279 4.89 16.05 18.83
N MET A 280 6.09 16.58 18.59
CA MET A 280 7.28 15.83 18.19
C MET A 280 8.28 15.66 19.36
N ASP A 281 9.07 14.60 19.31
CA ASP A 281 10.20 14.36 20.21
C ASP A 281 11.52 14.96 19.69
N SER A 282 12.64 14.64 20.34
CA SER A 282 13.98 15.10 19.96
C SER A 282 14.51 14.53 18.63
N TYR A 283 13.87 13.48 18.11
CA TYR A 283 14.18 12.86 16.82
C TYR A 283 13.25 13.38 15.71
N ASN A 284 12.51 14.48 15.96
CA ASN A 284 11.43 14.99 15.11
C ASN A 284 10.39 13.90 14.75
N ALA A 285 10.23 12.90 15.62
CA ALA A 285 9.24 11.85 15.48
C ALA A 285 8.00 12.19 16.32
N PRO A 286 6.81 11.68 15.95
CA PRO A 286 5.61 11.76 16.80
C PRO A 286 5.90 11.25 18.22
N ALA A 287 5.77 12.13 19.21
CA ALA A 287 6.13 11.79 20.59
C ALA A 287 5.21 10.69 21.16
N ASN A 288 5.81 9.71 21.86
CA ASN A 288 5.13 8.57 22.49
C ASN A 288 4.33 7.67 21.52
N ALA A 289 4.67 7.68 20.23
CA ALA A 289 4.07 6.76 19.26
C ALA A 289 4.80 5.40 19.26
N THR A 290 4.05 4.30 19.12
CA THR A 290 4.57 2.95 19.00
C THR A 290 4.45 2.45 17.57
N GLY A 291 5.50 1.79 17.06
CA GLY A 291 5.55 1.37 15.66
C GLY A 291 4.72 0.12 15.37
N LEU A 292 3.93 0.17 14.29
CA LEU A 292 3.15 -0.94 13.80
C LEU A 292 3.90 -1.71 12.70
N ILE A 293 4.12 -1.06 11.55
CA ILE A 293 4.75 -1.67 10.38
C ILE A 293 5.30 -0.59 9.44
N ARG A 294 6.42 -0.89 8.79
CA ARG A 294 7.03 -0.09 7.75
C ARG A 294 7.17 -0.90 6.47
N VAL A 295 6.89 -0.27 5.34
CA VAL A 295 7.27 -0.74 4.00
C VAL A 295 7.96 0.40 3.23
N GLY A 296 8.90 0.06 2.36
CA GLY A 296 9.59 1.07 1.55
C GLY A 296 10.19 0.54 0.27
N ALA A 297 10.50 1.45 -0.65
CA ALA A 297 11.19 1.17 -1.89
C ALA A 297 12.26 2.25 -2.17
N SER A 298 13.38 1.84 -2.74
CA SER A 298 14.48 2.73 -3.15
C SER A 298 15.15 2.23 -4.42
N GLY A 299 15.88 3.11 -5.10
CA GLY A 299 16.61 2.78 -6.32
C GLY A 299 15.83 3.09 -7.59
N ARG A 300 16.31 2.56 -8.72
CA ARG A 300 15.83 2.91 -10.05
C ARG A 300 14.70 2.00 -10.53
N MET A 301 13.79 2.55 -11.31
CA MET A 301 12.83 1.83 -12.14
C MET A 301 12.88 2.35 -13.58
N VAL A 302 12.65 1.45 -14.54
CA VAL A 302 12.66 1.72 -15.99
C VAL A 302 11.42 1.14 -16.66
N ASN A 303 11.22 1.44 -17.94
CA ASN A 303 10.02 1.04 -18.72
C ASN A 303 8.72 1.35 -17.96
N GLY A 304 8.73 2.46 -17.22
CA GLY A 304 7.68 2.85 -16.32
C GLY A 304 6.74 3.84 -16.96
N TYR A 305 5.49 3.83 -16.50
CA TYR A 305 4.54 4.87 -16.83
C TYR A 305 3.57 5.12 -15.68
N LEU A 306 3.00 6.31 -15.70
CA LEU A 306 1.92 6.78 -14.86
C LEU A 306 0.84 7.36 -15.75
N GLN A 307 -0.38 6.89 -15.57
CA GLN A 307 -1.58 7.30 -16.29
C GLN A 307 -2.61 7.83 -15.31
N LEU A 308 -3.16 9.01 -15.58
CA LEU A 308 -4.28 9.62 -14.87
C LEU A 308 -5.34 10.08 -15.86
N ARG A 309 -6.57 9.59 -15.74
CA ARG A 309 -7.68 9.87 -16.66
C ARG A 309 -9.00 10.04 -15.92
N GLY A 310 -9.95 10.73 -16.55
CA GLY A 310 -11.34 10.65 -16.12
C GLY A 310 -11.94 9.30 -16.52
N THR A 311 -12.89 8.80 -15.74
CA THR A 311 -13.61 7.55 -16.04
C THR A 311 -15.10 7.78 -15.95
N ASP A 312 -15.87 7.02 -16.73
CA ASP A 312 -17.31 6.94 -16.64
C ASP A 312 -17.75 5.47 -16.58
N ALA A 313 -19.05 5.23 -16.40
CA ALA A 313 -19.63 3.90 -16.40
C ALA A 313 -19.33 3.09 -17.70
N ASN A 314 -18.99 3.75 -18.81
CA ASN A 314 -18.80 3.12 -20.11
C ASN A 314 -17.33 2.89 -20.49
N ASP A 315 -16.36 3.06 -19.56
CA ASP A 315 -14.93 2.86 -19.87
C ASP A 315 -14.69 1.45 -20.45
N SER A 316 -14.60 1.40 -21.78
CA SER A 316 -14.68 0.21 -22.64
C SER A 316 -13.50 -0.75 -22.53
N GLY A 317 -12.53 -0.45 -21.66
CA GLY A 317 -11.31 -1.24 -21.44
C GLY A 317 -11.45 -2.43 -20.49
N LEU A 318 -12.64 -2.66 -19.90
CA LEU A 318 -12.87 -3.75 -18.95
C LEU A 318 -14.16 -4.51 -19.25
N THR A 319 -14.01 -5.79 -19.60
CA THR A 319 -15.12 -6.74 -19.69
C THR A 319 -15.77 -6.91 -18.31
N ALA A 320 -17.11 -6.89 -18.26
CA ALA A 320 -17.86 -7.14 -17.04
C ALA A 320 -17.44 -8.48 -16.37
N PRO A 321 -17.49 -8.58 -15.02
CA PRO A 321 -17.34 -9.85 -14.31
C PRO A 321 -18.18 -10.95 -14.95
N SER A 322 -17.56 -12.02 -15.45
CA SER A 322 -18.23 -13.09 -16.18
C SER A 322 -19.22 -13.87 -15.31
N GLY A 323 -20.52 -13.57 -15.37
CA GLY A 323 -21.56 -14.30 -14.61
C GLY A 323 -22.77 -13.45 -14.23
N TYR A 324 -22.66 -12.12 -14.27
CA TYR A 324 -23.82 -11.22 -14.39
C TYR A 324 -23.91 -10.78 -15.85
N ALA A 325 -24.84 -11.40 -16.57
CA ALA A 325 -24.96 -11.26 -18.01
C ALA A 325 -25.31 -9.82 -18.46
N THR A 326 -24.81 -9.47 -19.65
CA THR A 326 -25.40 -8.62 -20.71
C THR A 326 -25.07 -7.15 -20.89
N ASP A 327 -24.36 -6.43 -20.03
CA ASP A 327 -23.86 -5.08 -20.39
C ASP A 327 -22.39 -4.88 -19.99
N ASN A 328 -21.52 -4.73 -21.00
CA ASN A 328 -20.07 -4.58 -20.91
C ASN A 328 -19.61 -3.22 -20.33
N THR A 329 -20.33 -2.66 -19.35
CA THR A 329 -20.15 -1.26 -18.90
C THR A 329 -20.34 -1.10 -17.39
N ASN A 330 -19.85 -2.03 -16.56
CA ASN A 330 -19.98 -1.83 -15.12
C ASN A 330 -18.85 -2.40 -14.27
N ILE A 331 -17.86 -1.55 -13.98
CA ILE A 331 -16.64 -1.89 -13.22
C ILE A 331 -16.96 -2.33 -11.78
N LEU A 332 -17.99 -1.72 -11.16
CA LEU A 332 -18.34 -1.92 -9.74
C LEU A 332 -19.72 -2.56 -9.50
N GLY A 333 -20.49 -2.81 -10.56
CA GLY A 333 -21.88 -3.28 -10.44
C GLY A 333 -22.90 -2.16 -10.34
N PHE A 334 -24.16 -2.51 -10.18
CA PHE A 334 -25.28 -1.57 -10.24
C PHE A 334 -25.53 -0.91 -8.88
N ALA A 335 -25.94 0.36 -8.90
CA ALA A 335 -26.27 1.10 -7.68
C ALA A 335 -27.62 0.67 -7.07
N ASP A 336 -28.45 -0.02 -7.87
CA ASP A 336 -29.67 -0.68 -7.40
C ASP A 336 -29.50 -2.21 -7.32
N ASN A 337 -30.31 -2.86 -6.48
CA ASN A 337 -30.31 -4.32 -6.34
C ASN A 337 -31.08 -5.03 -7.47
N ASN A 338 -31.65 -4.29 -8.42
CA ASN A 338 -32.49 -4.84 -9.49
C ASN A 338 -31.72 -5.01 -10.81
N ASN A 339 -30.40 -4.74 -10.82
CA ASN A 339 -29.55 -4.79 -12.00
C ASN A 339 -30.08 -3.92 -13.15
N SER A 340 -30.76 -2.82 -12.82
CA SER A 340 -31.42 -1.94 -13.76
C SER A 340 -30.93 -0.52 -13.51
N ASN A 341 -29.82 -0.16 -14.17
CA ASN A 341 -29.25 1.19 -14.36
C ASN A 341 -29.68 2.27 -13.31
N PRO A 342 -28.73 2.82 -12.53
CA PRO A 342 -27.38 3.20 -12.98
C PRO A 342 -26.23 2.36 -12.43
N SER A 343 -25.05 2.43 -13.09
CA SER A 343 -23.78 1.93 -12.56
C SER A 343 -23.38 2.67 -11.28
N VAL A 344 -22.71 2.00 -10.34
CA VAL A 344 -22.19 2.61 -9.10
C VAL A 344 -21.25 3.80 -9.37
N ILE A 345 -20.44 3.75 -10.43
CA ILE A 345 -19.47 4.82 -10.75
C ILE A 345 -20.17 6.09 -11.25
N GLY A 346 -21.29 5.95 -11.97
CA GLY A 346 -21.96 7.08 -12.62
C GLY A 346 -21.14 7.67 -13.78
N SER A 347 -21.29 8.98 -14.04
CA SER A 347 -20.74 9.66 -15.23
C SER A 347 -19.38 10.32 -15.01
N THR A 348 -18.90 10.40 -13.77
CA THR A 348 -17.58 10.94 -13.44
C THR A 348 -16.83 9.99 -12.52
N GLY A 349 -15.51 10.15 -12.48
CA GLY A 349 -14.64 9.27 -11.73
C GLY A 349 -13.18 9.48 -12.10
N ILE A 350 -12.28 8.92 -11.30
CA ILE A 350 -10.83 9.00 -11.53
C ILE A 350 -10.28 7.62 -11.81
N GLY A 351 -9.64 7.47 -12.98
CA GLY A 351 -8.88 6.31 -13.39
C GLY A 351 -7.38 6.56 -13.28
N PHE A 352 -6.67 5.60 -12.70
CA PHE A 352 -5.24 5.64 -12.48
C PHE A 352 -4.59 4.31 -12.87
N ARG A 353 -3.40 4.35 -13.45
CA ARG A 353 -2.55 3.16 -13.60
C ARG A 353 -1.07 3.53 -13.55
N MET A 354 -0.28 2.75 -12.83
CA MET A 354 1.17 2.84 -12.88
C MET A 354 1.79 1.47 -13.18
N ARG A 355 2.91 1.49 -13.87
CA ARG A 355 3.78 0.32 -14.05
C ARG A 355 5.22 0.75 -13.97
N GLY A 356 6.10 -0.14 -13.52
CA GLY A 356 7.52 0.00 -13.73
C GLY A 356 8.29 -1.29 -13.49
N GLU A 357 9.44 -1.38 -14.13
CA GLU A 357 10.32 -2.54 -14.09
C GLU A 357 11.52 -2.26 -13.19
N PHE A 358 11.85 -3.22 -12.34
CA PHE A 358 12.93 -3.10 -11.37
C PHE A 358 14.30 -3.28 -12.02
N THR A 359 15.30 -2.61 -11.46
CA THR A 359 16.70 -2.70 -11.88
C THR A 359 17.55 -3.49 -10.90
N ASN A 360 18.49 -4.25 -11.44
CA ASN A 360 19.50 -5.00 -10.73
C ASN A 360 20.88 -4.35 -10.90
N GLN A 361 21.83 -4.75 -10.07
CA GLN A 361 23.15 -4.10 -9.94
C GLN A 361 23.98 -4.08 -11.23
N ASN A 362 23.78 -5.05 -12.12
CA ASN A 362 24.55 -5.22 -13.37
C ASN A 362 23.76 -4.89 -14.63
N ASP A 363 22.57 -4.30 -14.49
CA ASP A 363 21.81 -3.92 -15.67
C ASP A 363 22.60 -2.86 -16.44
N ALA A 364 22.96 -3.20 -17.68
CA ALA A 364 23.55 -2.25 -18.62
C ALA A 364 22.64 -1.03 -18.67
N GLY A 365 23.20 0.17 -18.47
CA GLY A 365 22.47 1.42 -18.31
C GLY A 365 21.58 1.78 -19.51
N SER A 366 20.44 1.10 -19.65
CA SER A 366 19.31 1.52 -20.45
C SER A 366 18.75 2.76 -19.77
N GLY A 367 19.15 3.91 -20.29
CA GLY A 367 18.98 5.23 -19.69
C GLY A 367 20.27 6.04 -19.84
N GLY A 368 20.36 6.81 -20.93
CA GLY A 368 21.57 7.47 -21.40
C GLY A 368 22.51 8.09 -20.34
N ASP A 369 23.80 7.87 -20.58
CA ASP A 369 25.00 8.46 -19.97
C ASP A 369 25.17 8.37 -18.44
N LEU A 370 25.94 7.37 -18.00
CA LEU A 370 26.76 7.43 -16.77
C LEU A 370 28.26 7.32 -17.09
N THR A 371 28.66 7.63 -18.32
CA THR A 371 30.04 7.59 -18.79
C THR A 371 30.57 8.98 -19.09
N GLN A 372 30.60 9.86 -18.09
CA GLN A 372 31.66 10.87 -18.01
C GLN A 372 31.78 11.41 -16.59
N ASN A 373 32.81 10.92 -15.88
CA ASN A 373 33.49 11.64 -14.81
C ASN A 373 32.68 12.07 -13.56
N SER A 374 31.53 11.45 -13.31
CA SER A 374 30.79 11.61 -12.04
C SER A 374 30.70 10.27 -11.34
N VAL A 375 31.40 10.16 -10.21
CA VAL A 375 31.11 9.17 -9.18
C VAL A 375 29.61 9.25 -8.86
N ARG A 376 28.80 8.33 -9.38
CA ARG A 376 27.56 7.97 -8.69
C ARG A 376 27.68 6.55 -8.13
N PRO A 377 27.26 6.37 -6.87
CA PRO A 377 27.73 5.32 -5.99
C PRO A 377 26.79 4.10 -6.08
N VAL A 378 27.09 3.07 -5.30
CA VAL A 378 26.12 2.04 -4.89
C VAL A 378 24.71 2.65 -4.73
N GLY A 379 23.72 2.27 -5.56
CA GLY A 379 22.37 2.85 -5.45
C GLY A 379 21.41 2.73 -6.64
N SER A 380 21.86 2.26 -7.81
CA SER A 380 21.00 2.16 -9.01
C SER A 380 20.18 0.86 -9.11
N LYS A 381 20.27 -0.03 -8.11
CA LYS A 381 19.44 -1.24 -8.02
C LYS A 381 18.18 -0.95 -7.21
N THR A 382 17.05 -1.50 -7.60
CA THR A 382 15.85 -1.43 -6.79
C THR A 382 16.03 -2.26 -5.52
N SER A 383 15.69 -1.69 -4.37
CA SER A 383 15.49 -2.43 -3.13
C SER A 383 14.09 -2.18 -2.58
N LEU A 384 13.51 -3.23 -1.98
CA LEU A 384 12.24 -3.19 -1.29
C LEU A 384 12.48 -3.52 0.19
N GLU A 385 11.81 -2.84 1.10
CA GLU A 385 11.99 -2.98 2.55
C GLU A 385 10.65 -3.27 3.22
N ILE A 386 10.66 -4.13 4.24
CA ILE A 386 9.54 -4.35 5.17
C ILE A 386 10.09 -4.53 6.59
N GLY A 387 9.42 -4.01 7.61
CA GLY A 387 9.91 -4.18 8.98
C GLY A 387 9.10 -3.46 10.04
N GLY A 388 9.68 -3.37 11.24
CA GLY A 388 9.11 -2.60 12.33
C GLY A 388 9.21 -1.09 12.07
N ALA A 389 8.10 -0.38 12.25
CA ALA A 389 8.07 1.08 12.25
C ALA A 389 8.72 1.66 13.52
N GLY A 390 9.19 2.90 13.48
CA GLY A 390 9.79 3.60 14.61
C GLY A 390 11.32 3.57 14.61
N LEU A 391 11.89 3.86 15.77
CA LEU A 391 13.32 3.71 16.06
C LEU A 391 13.56 2.40 16.82
N ASN A 392 14.81 1.96 16.85
CA ASN A 392 15.26 0.77 17.57
C ASN A 392 14.47 -0.50 17.18
N THR A 393 14.33 -0.78 15.89
CA THR A 393 13.60 -1.92 15.32
C THR A 393 14.44 -2.69 14.30
N TYR A 394 14.00 -3.91 13.95
CA TYR A 394 14.53 -4.65 12.81
C TYR A 394 13.60 -4.60 11.60
N GLY A 395 14.17 -4.84 10.43
CA GLY A 395 13.46 -5.03 9.18
C GLY A 395 14.15 -6.04 8.27
N PHE A 396 13.69 -6.06 7.02
CA PHE A 396 14.14 -6.96 5.98
C PHE A 396 14.18 -6.23 4.63
N GLU A 397 15.25 -6.40 3.87
CA GLU A 397 15.42 -5.88 2.52
C GLU A 397 15.39 -7.01 1.49
N PHE A 398 14.71 -6.78 0.37
CA PHE A 398 14.71 -7.60 -0.84
C PHE A 398 15.48 -6.89 -1.96
N THR A 399 16.42 -7.58 -2.60
CA THR A 399 17.18 -7.09 -3.76
C THR A 399 17.42 -8.22 -4.76
N ASN A 400 18.02 -7.90 -5.92
CA ASN A 400 18.20 -8.84 -7.02
C ASN A 400 16.85 -9.43 -7.47
N LEU A 401 15.94 -8.52 -7.84
CA LEU A 401 14.56 -8.83 -8.20
C LEU A 401 14.49 -9.27 -9.65
N THR A 402 13.91 -10.43 -9.90
CA THR A 402 13.80 -10.99 -11.26
C THR A 402 12.42 -11.59 -11.52
N ALA A 403 12.11 -11.86 -12.78
CA ALA A 403 10.90 -12.61 -13.14
C ALA A 403 10.91 -14.04 -12.57
N LEU A 404 9.74 -14.69 -12.56
CA LEU A 404 9.53 -16.08 -12.12
C LEU A 404 10.38 -17.07 -12.94
N ARG A 405 10.50 -16.82 -14.25
CA ARG A 405 11.26 -17.64 -15.17
C ARG A 405 12.74 -17.28 -15.16
N SER A 406 13.56 -18.24 -14.75
CA SER A 406 15.01 -18.09 -14.67
C SER A 406 15.71 -18.14 -16.03
N ASP A 407 15.04 -18.64 -17.06
CA ASP A 407 15.60 -18.77 -18.41
C ASP A 407 15.41 -17.52 -19.28
N LEU A 408 14.64 -16.53 -18.82
CA LEU A 408 14.35 -15.30 -19.53
C LEU A 408 15.10 -14.11 -18.93
N SER A 409 15.51 -13.16 -19.78
CA SER A 409 16.11 -11.89 -19.34
C SER A 409 15.06 -10.82 -18.99
N ASN A 410 13.84 -11.22 -18.66
CA ASN A 410 12.76 -10.30 -18.31
C ASN A 410 13.01 -9.69 -16.92
N ARG A 411 12.75 -8.40 -16.80
CA ARG A 411 12.81 -7.69 -15.53
C ARG A 411 11.62 -8.08 -14.66
N ALA A 412 11.84 -8.12 -13.34
CA ALA A 412 10.73 -8.08 -12.40
C ALA A 412 9.98 -6.75 -12.53
N TYR A 413 8.70 -6.74 -12.23
CA TYR A 413 7.89 -5.54 -12.37
C TYR A 413 6.75 -5.46 -11.37
N PHE A 414 6.25 -4.24 -11.22
CA PHE A 414 4.97 -3.93 -10.61
C PHE A 414 4.07 -3.25 -11.65
N ASP A 415 2.82 -3.66 -11.71
CA ASP A 415 1.74 -3.01 -12.45
C ASP A 415 0.55 -2.89 -11.50
N SER A 416 0.06 -1.67 -11.27
CA SER A 416 -1.09 -1.45 -10.39
C SER A 416 -2.40 -1.99 -10.96
N GLY A 417 -2.41 -2.44 -12.22
CA GLY A 417 -3.65 -2.62 -12.97
C GLY A 417 -4.39 -1.29 -13.11
N ASN A 418 -5.65 -1.35 -13.52
CA ASN A 418 -6.48 -0.15 -13.51
C ASN A 418 -7.04 0.08 -12.10
N VAL A 419 -6.81 1.28 -11.56
CA VAL A 419 -7.34 1.73 -10.27
C VAL A 419 -8.40 2.79 -10.53
N TYR A 420 -9.57 2.60 -9.93
CA TYR A 420 -10.72 3.52 -10.03
C TYR A 420 -11.01 4.11 -8.66
N ILE A 421 -11.19 5.42 -8.58
CA ILE A 421 -11.50 6.13 -7.35
C ILE A 421 -12.78 6.94 -7.58
N ASN A 422 -13.82 6.66 -6.81
CA ASN A 422 -15.15 7.27 -6.95
C ASN A 422 -15.82 7.46 -5.59
N LEU A 423 -16.77 8.40 -5.53
CA LEU A 423 -17.73 8.48 -4.42
C LEU A 423 -18.94 7.59 -4.76
N THR A 424 -19.56 6.96 -3.76
CA THR A 424 -20.68 6.03 -4.01
C THR A 424 -21.84 6.19 -3.02
N ASP A 425 -23.05 5.94 -3.52
CA ASP A 425 -24.31 5.78 -2.76
C ASP A 425 -24.93 4.42 -3.10
N THR A 426 -24.30 3.35 -2.61
CA THR A 426 -24.76 1.96 -2.83
C THR A 426 -24.56 1.11 -1.58
N LYS A 427 -25.34 0.03 -1.49
CA LYS A 427 -25.16 -0.98 -0.45
C LYS A 427 -24.06 -1.99 -0.80
N THR A 428 -23.88 -2.29 -2.08
CA THR A 428 -22.99 -3.38 -2.51
C THR A 428 -22.13 -3.03 -3.72
N LEU A 429 -20.97 -3.68 -3.81
CA LEU A 429 -20.04 -3.65 -4.94
C LEU A 429 -19.85 -5.08 -5.46
N LEU A 430 -19.51 -5.21 -6.74
CA LEU A 430 -19.22 -6.50 -7.36
C LEU A 430 -17.72 -6.73 -7.54
N MET A 431 -17.28 -7.95 -7.27
CA MET A 431 -15.94 -8.45 -7.54
C MET A 431 -15.93 -9.29 -8.82
N PRO A 432 -14.84 -9.26 -9.61
CA PRO A 432 -14.60 -10.26 -10.65
C PRO A 432 -14.56 -11.69 -10.10
N TYR A 433 -15.13 -12.62 -10.86
CA TYR A 433 -15.12 -14.04 -10.50
C TYR A 433 -13.73 -14.66 -10.63
N ASN A 434 -13.41 -15.59 -9.73
CA ASN A 434 -12.21 -16.41 -9.84
C ASN A 434 -12.60 -17.75 -10.48
N TYR A 435 -12.04 -18.02 -11.66
CA TYR A 435 -12.31 -19.23 -12.43
C TYR A 435 -12.07 -20.52 -11.62
N VAL A 436 -10.95 -20.60 -10.90
CA VAL A 436 -10.56 -21.81 -10.16
C VAL A 436 -11.57 -22.14 -9.07
N PHE A 437 -12.10 -21.14 -8.36
CA PHE A 437 -13.12 -21.40 -7.33
C PHE A 437 -14.46 -21.85 -7.89
N GLN A 438 -14.80 -21.42 -9.11
CA GLN A 438 -16.03 -21.81 -9.80
C GLN A 438 -15.94 -23.15 -10.53
N THR A 439 -14.75 -23.66 -10.82
CA THR A 439 -14.60 -24.93 -11.56
C THR A 439 -13.93 -26.04 -10.76
N SER A 440 -13.24 -25.72 -9.67
CA SER A 440 -12.60 -26.72 -8.84
C SER A 440 -13.63 -27.47 -8.02
N ARG A 441 -13.49 -28.80 -8.00
CA ARG A 441 -14.28 -29.66 -7.13
C ARG A 441 -14.04 -29.28 -5.67
N PHE A 442 -15.12 -29.09 -4.93
CA PHE A 442 -15.12 -28.86 -3.50
C PHE A 442 -16.15 -29.78 -2.85
N GLY A 443 -15.70 -30.85 -2.19
CA GLY A 443 -16.61 -31.85 -1.65
C GLY A 443 -17.20 -32.78 -2.73
N GLY A 444 -18.53 -32.72 -2.94
CA GLY A 444 -19.26 -33.55 -3.91
C GLY A 444 -18.91 -33.23 -5.38
N ALA A 445 -19.47 -33.99 -6.33
CA ALA A 445 -19.13 -33.85 -7.76
C ALA A 445 -19.61 -32.54 -8.43
N SER A 446 -20.45 -31.74 -7.77
CA SER A 446 -21.04 -30.50 -8.32
C SER A 446 -20.94 -29.30 -7.36
N ASP A 447 -20.28 -29.48 -6.22
CA ASP A 447 -20.10 -28.42 -5.24
C ASP A 447 -18.79 -27.65 -5.54
N HIS A 448 -18.87 -26.33 -5.44
CA HIS A 448 -17.79 -25.39 -5.68
C HIS A 448 -17.41 -24.67 -4.38
N LEU A 449 -16.16 -24.18 -4.31
CA LEU A 449 -15.66 -23.54 -3.10
C LEU A 449 -16.30 -22.16 -2.88
N THR A 450 -16.81 -21.54 -3.95
CA THR A 450 -17.55 -20.27 -3.94
C THR A 450 -18.80 -20.33 -4.81
N ASN A 451 -19.78 -19.49 -4.50
CA ASN A 451 -20.96 -19.20 -5.34
C ASN A 451 -20.99 -17.72 -5.73
N ASP A 452 -21.91 -17.34 -6.62
CA ASP A 452 -21.99 -15.98 -7.14
C ASP A 452 -22.13 -14.90 -6.05
N VAL A 453 -22.90 -15.20 -5.01
CA VAL A 453 -23.12 -14.30 -3.86
C VAL A 453 -21.85 -14.00 -3.06
N ASP A 454 -20.83 -14.86 -3.11
CA ASP A 454 -19.56 -14.64 -2.40
C ASP A 454 -18.75 -13.46 -2.99
N TYR A 455 -19.01 -13.13 -4.27
CA TYR A 455 -18.38 -12.03 -5.00
C TYR A 455 -19.15 -10.71 -4.90
N GLN A 456 -20.26 -10.68 -4.15
CA GLN A 456 -20.96 -9.46 -3.78
C GLN A 456 -20.41 -8.95 -2.45
N GLN A 457 -19.74 -7.80 -2.49
CA GLN A 457 -19.22 -7.12 -1.31
C GLN A 457 -20.27 -6.15 -0.77
N ASN A 458 -20.55 -6.20 0.53
CA ASN A 458 -21.35 -5.16 1.18
C ASN A 458 -20.46 -3.96 1.53
N ILE A 459 -20.92 -2.72 1.39
CA ILE A 459 -20.23 -1.53 1.92
C ILE A 459 -20.57 -1.34 3.40
N HIS A 460 -21.81 -1.67 3.77
CA HIS A 460 -22.30 -1.65 5.14
C HIS A 460 -23.38 -2.73 5.33
N THR A 461 -23.57 -3.17 6.57
CA THR A 461 -24.52 -4.24 6.92
C THR A 461 -25.78 -3.74 7.63
N GLY A 462 -25.88 -2.43 7.88
CA GLY A 462 -27.03 -1.80 8.52
C GLY A 462 -28.30 -1.79 7.66
N THR A 463 -29.45 -1.58 8.31
CA THR A 463 -30.79 -1.53 7.67
C THR A 463 -31.24 -0.11 7.29
N GLY A 464 -30.43 0.91 7.60
CA GLY A 464 -30.70 2.32 7.28
C GLY A 464 -30.28 2.73 5.87
N ALA A 465 -30.23 4.04 5.63
CA ALA A 465 -29.70 4.62 4.40
C ALA A 465 -28.24 4.21 4.18
N ASN A 466 -27.82 4.11 2.91
CA ASN A 466 -26.43 3.84 2.58
C ASN A 466 -25.54 4.99 3.08
N PRO A 467 -24.39 4.71 3.71
CA PRO A 467 -23.41 5.74 3.96
C PRO A 467 -22.77 6.17 2.63
N TYR A 468 -22.50 7.46 2.46
CA TYR A 468 -21.66 7.92 1.35
C TYR A 468 -20.23 7.48 1.63
N ALA A 469 -19.63 6.81 0.66
CA ALA A 469 -18.31 6.20 0.81
C ALA A 469 -17.37 6.63 -0.31
N LEU A 470 -16.08 6.73 0.04
CA LEU A 470 -15.00 6.76 -0.93
C LEU A 470 -14.65 5.31 -1.28
N VAL A 471 -14.75 4.97 -2.57
CA VAL A 471 -14.43 3.63 -3.08
C VAL A 471 -13.18 3.69 -3.95
N ALA A 472 -12.25 2.79 -3.67
CA ALA A 472 -11.11 2.50 -4.54
C ALA A 472 -11.24 1.06 -5.07
N ALA A 473 -11.15 0.87 -6.37
CA ALA A 473 -11.27 -0.43 -7.01
C ALA A 473 -10.08 -0.72 -7.92
N ILE A 474 -9.47 -1.89 -7.77
CA ILE A 474 -8.29 -2.34 -8.52
C ILE A 474 -8.72 -3.47 -9.45
N ARG A 475 -8.27 -3.42 -10.71
CA ARG A 475 -8.51 -4.46 -11.72
C ARG A 475 -7.20 -4.89 -12.37
N GLY A 476 -6.81 -6.14 -12.13
CA GLY A 476 -5.65 -6.78 -12.74
C GLY A 476 -4.29 -6.24 -12.26
N ALA A 477 -4.15 -5.95 -10.97
CA ALA A 477 -2.84 -5.60 -10.42
C ALA A 477 -1.91 -6.83 -10.41
N GLU A 478 -0.63 -6.59 -10.67
CA GLU A 478 0.40 -7.62 -10.76
C GLU A 478 1.69 -7.14 -10.09
N PHE A 479 2.28 -8.00 -9.26
CA PHE A 479 3.65 -7.86 -8.79
C PHE A 479 4.36 -9.17 -9.11
N GLN A 480 5.24 -9.15 -10.09
CA GLN A 480 5.95 -10.34 -10.55
C GLN A 480 7.44 -10.13 -10.29
N ALA A 481 7.84 -10.40 -9.04
CA ALA A 481 9.21 -10.28 -8.59
C ALA A 481 9.58 -11.41 -7.63
N ILE A 482 10.72 -12.04 -7.92
CA ILE A 482 11.37 -13.05 -7.09
C ILE A 482 12.65 -12.42 -6.55
N SER A 483 12.78 -12.30 -5.22
CA SER A 483 14.04 -11.88 -4.60
C SER A 483 14.98 -13.06 -4.49
N ARG A 484 16.21 -12.90 -4.97
CA ARG A 484 17.30 -13.87 -4.76
C ARG A 484 18.30 -13.44 -3.69
N GLN A 485 18.18 -12.20 -3.20
CA GLN A 485 19.06 -11.63 -2.18
C GLN A 485 18.23 -10.88 -1.15
N GLY A 486 18.06 -11.51 0.00
CA GLY A 486 17.39 -10.98 1.17
C GLY A 486 18.36 -10.75 2.32
N ARG A 487 18.18 -9.68 3.08
CA ARG A 487 18.96 -9.44 4.31
C ARG A 487 18.16 -8.75 5.38
N PHE A 488 18.50 -9.03 6.64
CA PHE A 488 17.98 -8.29 7.78
C PHE A 488 18.58 -6.89 7.85
N THR A 489 17.75 -5.92 8.26
CA THR A 489 18.14 -4.52 8.43
C THR A 489 17.87 -4.05 9.86
N ASN A 490 18.62 -3.05 10.29
CA ASN A 490 18.49 -2.42 11.60
C ASN A 490 18.05 -0.97 11.36
N SER A 491 17.00 -0.51 12.03
CA SER A 491 16.60 0.89 11.98
C SER A 491 17.62 1.77 12.73
N ALA A 492 17.46 3.09 12.61
CA ALA A 492 18.14 4.01 13.50
C ALA A 492 17.77 3.72 14.97
N GLY A 493 18.71 3.95 15.90
CA GLY A 493 18.52 3.76 17.33
C GLY A 493 18.87 2.36 17.88
N VAL A 494 19.06 1.34 17.03
CA VAL A 494 19.51 0.01 17.47
C VAL A 494 20.94 0.09 18.00
N VAL A 495 21.14 -0.33 19.25
CA VAL A 495 22.47 -0.33 19.90
C VAL A 495 23.34 -1.48 19.38
N ALA A 496 24.67 -1.28 19.43
CA ALA A 496 25.64 -2.26 18.90
C ALA A 496 25.49 -3.68 19.49
N SER A 497 25.08 -3.81 20.76
CA SER A 497 24.87 -5.11 21.40
C SER A 497 23.68 -5.89 20.87
N ASP A 498 22.78 -5.24 20.13
CA ASP A 498 21.54 -5.82 19.59
C ASP A 498 21.51 -5.77 18.06
N ARG A 499 22.60 -5.41 17.40
CA ARG A 499 22.61 -5.34 15.95
C ARG A 499 22.61 -6.74 15.31
N ILE A 500 21.76 -6.94 14.30
CA ILE A 500 21.89 -8.07 13.37
C ILE A 500 23.01 -7.72 12.38
N ASP A 501 24.05 -8.55 12.32
CA ASP A 501 25.16 -8.39 11.39
C ASP A 501 24.91 -9.29 10.17
N ASP A 502 24.18 -8.76 9.18
CA ASP A 502 23.86 -9.48 7.95
C ASP A 502 24.60 -8.91 6.72
N SER A 503 24.96 -9.78 5.78
CA SER A 503 25.83 -9.41 4.66
C SER A 503 25.03 -8.88 3.47
N SER A 504 25.66 -8.07 2.61
CA SER A 504 25.06 -7.65 1.33
C SER A 504 25.12 -8.73 0.23
N ASN A 505 25.75 -9.87 0.50
CA ASN A 505 26.02 -10.94 -0.47
C ASN A 505 25.24 -12.21 -0.15
N ASN A 506 24.14 -12.10 0.58
CA ASN A 506 23.33 -13.24 0.98
C ASN A 506 22.76 -13.98 -0.23
N GLU A 507 22.73 -15.30 -0.12
CA GLU A 507 22.39 -16.24 -1.20
C GLU A 507 20.99 -16.85 -1.04
N TRP A 508 20.04 -16.10 -0.49
CA TRP A 508 18.66 -16.53 -0.30
C TRP A 508 17.72 -15.34 -0.45
N GLY A 509 16.44 -15.58 -0.70
CA GLY A 509 15.45 -14.51 -0.73
C GLY A 509 14.02 -14.98 -0.49
N LEU A 510 13.10 -14.04 -0.53
CA LEU A 510 11.66 -14.26 -0.41
C LEU A 510 10.98 -13.81 -1.70
N ALA A 511 10.07 -14.62 -2.20
CA ALA A 511 9.22 -14.28 -3.32
C ALA A 511 7.77 -14.17 -2.86
N LEU A 512 7.18 -13.00 -3.11
CA LEU A 512 5.79 -12.69 -2.81
C LEU A 512 5.04 -12.20 -4.07
N PRO A 513 5.13 -12.89 -5.22
CA PRO A 513 4.43 -12.45 -6.41
C PRO A 513 2.92 -12.57 -6.23
N PHE A 514 2.17 -11.65 -6.83
CA PHE A 514 0.72 -11.75 -6.99
C PHE A 514 0.33 -11.47 -8.44
N TYR A 515 -0.68 -12.19 -8.91
CA TYR A 515 -1.17 -12.17 -10.27
C TYR A 515 -2.69 -11.92 -10.29
N ASN A 516 -3.11 -11.08 -11.24
CA ASN A 516 -4.49 -10.65 -11.44
C ASN A 516 -5.22 -10.29 -10.13
N LEU A 517 -4.57 -9.46 -9.29
CA LEU A 517 -5.19 -8.98 -8.06
C LEU A 517 -6.29 -7.98 -8.42
N ASN A 518 -7.52 -8.35 -8.04
CA ASN A 518 -8.70 -7.51 -8.12
C ASN A 518 -9.09 -7.14 -6.70
N ALA A 519 -9.47 -5.89 -6.45
CA ALA A 519 -9.89 -5.45 -5.13
C ALA A 519 -10.92 -4.34 -5.21
N ASN A 520 -11.73 -4.22 -4.17
CA ASN A 520 -12.66 -3.13 -3.92
C ASN A 520 -12.51 -2.76 -2.44
N MET A 521 -12.24 -1.50 -2.15
CA MET A 521 -12.15 -0.95 -0.81
C MET A 521 -13.11 0.22 -0.67
N ALA A 522 -13.92 0.23 0.38
CA ALA A 522 -14.81 1.34 0.71
C ALA A 522 -14.52 1.87 2.11
N ILE A 523 -14.41 3.19 2.25
CA ILE A 523 -14.20 3.87 3.53
C ILE A 523 -15.19 5.03 3.72
N TYR A 524 -15.66 5.20 4.95
CA TYR A 524 -16.58 6.28 5.34
C TYR A 524 -16.51 6.53 6.85
N GLY A 525 -16.93 7.71 7.31
CA GLY A 525 -17.03 7.98 8.76
C GLY A 525 -18.17 7.18 9.38
N SER A 526 -17.95 6.59 10.55
CA SER A 526 -18.94 5.76 11.23
C SER A 526 -18.91 5.95 12.75
N THR A 527 -20.02 5.60 13.39
CA THR A 527 -20.12 5.51 14.85
C THR A 527 -20.75 4.18 15.21
N THR A 528 -20.14 3.47 16.16
CA THR A 528 -20.59 2.13 16.56
C THR A 528 -20.79 2.06 18.08
N ASP A 529 -21.78 1.30 18.53
CA ASP A 529 -22.04 1.10 19.96
C ASP A 529 -20.80 0.52 20.66
N ALA A 530 -20.27 1.27 21.64
CA ALA A 530 -18.98 1.01 22.27
C ALA A 530 -18.90 -0.34 23.02
N ASN A 531 -20.06 -0.93 23.37
CA ASN A 531 -20.16 -2.23 24.03
C ASN A 531 -20.16 -3.42 23.05
N THR A 532 -20.25 -3.18 21.75
CA THR A 532 -20.24 -4.23 20.71
C THR A 532 -18.87 -4.42 20.05
N ILE A 533 -18.01 -3.41 20.16
CA ILE A 533 -16.65 -3.39 19.59
C ILE A 533 -15.62 -3.62 20.70
N HIS A 534 -14.51 -4.25 20.31
CA HIS A 534 -13.50 -4.72 21.24
C HIS A 534 -12.09 -4.37 20.78
N TYR A 535 -11.19 -4.27 21.75
CA TYR A 535 -9.75 -4.30 21.55
C TYR A 535 -9.15 -5.47 22.35
N TYR A 536 -7.96 -5.90 21.93
CA TYR A 536 -7.22 -7.00 22.54
C TYR A 536 -5.89 -6.53 23.09
N THR A 537 -5.37 -7.26 24.08
CA THR A 537 -4.02 -7.10 24.62
C THR A 537 -3.10 -8.22 24.12
N THR A 538 -1.78 -8.05 24.27
CA THR A 538 -0.78 -9.08 23.89
C THR A 538 -0.96 -10.42 24.62
N ASN A 539 -1.69 -10.42 25.74
CA ASN A 539 -2.00 -11.62 26.52
C ASN A 539 -3.33 -12.28 26.11
N GLY A 540 -3.94 -11.85 25.00
CA GLY A 540 -5.21 -12.40 24.53
C GLY A 540 -6.45 -11.89 25.27
N ILE A 541 -6.32 -10.91 26.18
CA ILE A 541 -7.47 -10.36 26.91
C ILE A 541 -8.30 -9.49 25.96
N LYS A 542 -9.57 -9.85 25.79
CA LYS A 542 -10.61 -9.11 25.05
C LYS A 542 -11.26 -8.07 25.98
N THR A 543 -11.41 -6.83 25.52
CA THR A 543 -12.05 -5.76 26.30
C THR A 543 -12.94 -4.90 25.40
N ALA A 544 -14.16 -4.62 25.83
CA ALA A 544 -15.07 -3.72 25.13
C ALA A 544 -14.55 -2.28 25.20
N VAL A 545 -14.79 -1.47 24.15
CA VAL A 545 -14.34 -0.07 24.11
C VAL A 545 -15.04 0.79 25.18
N GLY A 546 -16.29 0.46 25.50
CA GLY A 546 -17.07 1.11 26.55
C GLY A 546 -18.28 0.29 27.00
N VAL A 547 -18.96 0.72 28.06
CA VAL A 547 -20.15 0.02 28.60
C VAL A 547 -21.47 0.45 27.94
N ALA A 548 -21.54 1.66 27.39
CA ALA A 548 -22.66 2.24 26.66
C ALA A 548 -22.17 3.47 25.88
N GLY A 549 -22.90 3.94 24.86
CA GLY A 549 -22.55 5.11 24.04
C GLY A 549 -21.99 4.75 22.66
N ALA A 550 -21.81 5.75 21.80
CA ALA A 550 -21.31 5.58 20.43
C ALA A 550 -19.83 5.99 20.35
N ALA A 551 -18.98 5.08 19.90
CA ALA A 551 -17.57 5.34 19.65
C ALA A 551 -17.31 5.65 18.17
N GLN A 552 -16.46 6.63 17.90
CA GLN A 552 -16.05 6.98 16.54
C GLN A 552 -15.18 5.86 15.94
N ARG A 553 -15.51 5.46 14.71
CA ARG A 553 -14.81 4.41 13.96
C ARG A 553 -14.75 4.80 12.48
N LEU A 554 -13.81 4.22 11.75
CA LEU A 554 -13.86 4.24 10.29
C LEU A 554 -14.72 3.05 9.83
N GLY A 555 -15.81 3.33 9.12
CA GLY A 555 -16.53 2.30 8.36
C GLY A 555 -15.63 1.76 7.26
N PHE A 556 -15.52 0.44 7.16
CA PHE A 556 -14.54 -0.21 6.31
C PHE A 556 -15.14 -1.43 5.62
N SER A 557 -14.92 -1.53 4.31
CA SER A 557 -15.19 -2.75 3.56
C SER A 557 -14.05 -3.06 2.61
N LEU A 558 -13.66 -4.31 2.55
CA LEU A 558 -12.61 -4.82 1.67
C LEU A 558 -13.05 -6.14 1.07
N ALA A 559 -13.04 -6.21 -0.26
CA ALA A 559 -13.03 -7.45 -0.98
C ALA A 559 -11.81 -7.50 -1.90
N MET A 560 -11.13 -8.64 -1.97
CA MET A 560 -10.00 -8.86 -2.85
C MET A 560 -9.99 -10.29 -3.37
N SER A 561 -9.49 -10.47 -4.59
CA SER A 561 -9.23 -11.79 -5.15
C SER A 561 -7.97 -11.79 -5.99
N THR A 562 -7.25 -12.90 -5.96
CA THR A 562 -6.07 -13.16 -6.80
C THR A 562 -6.28 -14.43 -7.60
N GLU A 563 -5.60 -14.55 -8.73
CA GLU A 563 -5.49 -15.82 -9.44
C GLU A 563 -4.16 -16.50 -9.12
N GLY A 564 -4.22 -17.82 -8.93
CA GLY A 564 -3.04 -18.62 -8.58
C GLY A 564 -2.02 -18.67 -9.71
N ILE A 565 -2.46 -18.90 -10.94
CA ILE A 565 -1.60 -19.08 -12.12
C ILE A 565 -2.24 -18.49 -13.36
N ASP A 566 -1.40 -17.99 -14.28
CA ASP A 566 -1.85 -17.54 -15.58
C ASP A 566 -2.33 -18.69 -16.48
N LYS A 567 -3.31 -18.37 -17.34
CA LYS A 567 -3.97 -19.33 -18.22
C LYS A 567 -4.07 -18.80 -19.64
N ASP A 568 -4.13 -19.71 -20.61
CA ASP A 568 -4.41 -19.39 -22.00
C ASP A 568 -5.90 -19.09 -22.25
N ALA A 569 -6.26 -18.74 -23.49
CA ALA A 569 -7.64 -18.46 -23.88
C ALA A 569 -8.60 -19.67 -23.75
N SER A 570 -8.06 -20.88 -23.59
CA SER A 570 -8.82 -22.12 -23.35
C SER A 570 -8.82 -22.53 -21.86
N ASN A 571 -8.35 -21.66 -20.96
CA ASN A 571 -8.19 -21.89 -19.52
C ASN A 571 -7.16 -22.97 -19.14
N ASN A 572 -6.20 -23.28 -20.01
CA ASN A 572 -5.08 -24.15 -19.64
C ASN A 572 -4.00 -23.35 -18.91
N ALA A 573 -3.45 -23.90 -17.84
CA ALA A 573 -2.39 -23.28 -17.06
C ALA A 573 -1.08 -23.12 -17.89
N ILE A 574 -0.48 -21.92 -17.87
CA ILE A 574 0.76 -21.60 -18.58
C ILE A 574 1.96 -21.70 -17.62
N GLY A 575 1.89 -21.03 -16.46
CA GLY A 575 2.92 -21.06 -15.43
C GLY A 575 4.05 -20.04 -15.64
N ASP A 576 3.79 -18.95 -16.37
CA ASP A 576 4.73 -17.83 -16.51
C ASP A 576 4.52 -16.78 -15.40
N LYS A 577 3.31 -16.70 -14.83
CA LYS A 577 2.97 -15.80 -13.70
C LYS A 577 2.25 -16.56 -12.60
N THR A 578 2.37 -16.07 -11.37
CA THR A 578 1.77 -16.75 -10.21
C THR A 578 1.44 -15.78 -9.08
N THR A 579 0.50 -16.19 -8.23
CA THR A 579 0.38 -15.72 -6.86
C THR A 579 1.00 -16.75 -5.92
N SER A 580 2.06 -16.39 -5.19
CA SER A 580 2.83 -17.34 -4.39
C SER A 580 3.53 -16.69 -3.19
N ILE A 581 3.87 -17.50 -2.19
CA ILE A 581 4.71 -17.18 -1.03
C ILE A 581 5.81 -18.22 -0.95
N LEU A 582 7.02 -17.88 -1.43
CA LEU A 582 8.13 -18.82 -1.57
C LEU A 582 9.39 -18.30 -0.88
N VAL A 583 10.14 -19.22 -0.28
CA VAL A 583 11.54 -19.00 0.10
C VAL A 583 12.42 -19.52 -1.02
N ILE A 584 13.41 -18.73 -1.43
CA ILE A 584 14.27 -18.98 -2.60
C ILE A 584 15.72 -19.22 -2.17
N ASP A 585 16.34 -20.25 -2.72
CA ASP A 585 17.80 -20.47 -2.70
C ASP A 585 18.43 -19.71 -3.86
N GLY A 586 18.98 -18.54 -3.55
CA GLY A 586 19.70 -17.68 -4.49
C GLY A 586 21.18 -18.07 -4.65
N GLY A 587 21.64 -19.16 -4.02
CA GLY A 587 23.03 -19.53 -3.97
C GLY A 587 23.57 -20.10 -5.27
N ASN A 588 24.89 -20.07 -5.41
CA ASN A 588 25.53 -20.40 -6.68
C ASN A 588 25.30 -21.86 -7.10
N ASN A 589 24.88 -22.07 -8.35
CA ASN A 589 24.83 -23.38 -8.98
C ASN A 589 26.23 -23.73 -9.53
N PRO A 590 26.92 -24.73 -8.97
CA PRO A 590 28.30 -25.07 -9.32
C PRO A 590 28.47 -25.52 -10.78
N ARG A 591 27.38 -25.87 -11.48
CA ARG A 591 27.42 -26.27 -12.89
C ARG A 591 27.38 -25.08 -13.86
N THR A 592 26.72 -23.99 -13.49
CA THR A 592 26.39 -22.90 -14.43
C THR A 592 26.83 -21.52 -13.97
N ASP A 593 27.29 -21.39 -12.72
CA ASP A 593 27.64 -20.11 -12.09
C ASP A 593 26.46 -19.11 -12.06
N THR A 594 25.23 -19.64 -12.02
CA THR A 594 23.97 -18.89 -11.91
C THR A 594 23.24 -19.29 -10.62
N PRO A 595 22.24 -18.51 -10.14
CA PRO A 595 21.45 -18.90 -8.97
C PRO A 595 20.86 -20.30 -9.10
N THR A 596 20.83 -21.04 -7.98
CA THR A 596 20.30 -22.41 -7.93
C THR A 596 18.80 -22.44 -8.17
N ASP A 597 18.08 -21.44 -7.66
CA ASP A 597 16.64 -21.27 -7.81
C ASP A 597 15.82 -22.46 -7.30
N TYR A 598 16.24 -23.04 -6.18
CA TYR A 598 15.33 -23.86 -5.41
C TYR A 598 14.30 -22.99 -4.71
N TYR A 599 13.10 -23.53 -4.55
CA TYR A 599 12.07 -22.89 -3.77
C TYR A 599 11.35 -23.90 -2.87
N MET A 600 10.76 -23.38 -1.79
CA MET A 600 9.77 -24.06 -0.98
C MET A 600 8.72 -23.04 -0.54
N GLY A 601 7.44 -23.40 -0.59
CA GLY A 601 6.39 -22.52 -0.10
C GLY A 601 5.00 -22.88 -0.58
N LEU A 602 4.10 -21.89 -0.46
CA LEU A 602 2.76 -21.94 -1.02
C LEU A 602 2.82 -21.33 -2.42
N ARG A 603 2.44 -22.08 -3.45
CA ARG A 603 2.38 -21.58 -4.81
C ARG A 603 0.98 -21.70 -5.40
N ASN A 604 0.75 -20.98 -6.49
CA ASN A 604 -0.50 -20.97 -7.23
C ASN A 604 -1.72 -20.71 -6.33
N VAL A 605 -1.63 -19.65 -5.52
CA VAL A 605 -2.63 -19.30 -4.52
C VAL A 605 -3.74 -18.47 -5.14
N ASP A 606 -4.86 -19.11 -5.42
CA ASP A 606 -6.14 -18.43 -5.60
C ASP A 606 -6.66 -18.01 -4.24
N MET A 607 -7.07 -16.74 -4.13
CA MET A 607 -7.60 -16.17 -2.89
C MET A 607 -8.86 -15.36 -3.18
N LEU A 608 -9.82 -15.40 -2.25
CA LEU A 608 -10.95 -14.46 -2.16
C LEU A 608 -11.10 -14.09 -0.69
N LEU A 609 -11.05 -12.80 -0.40
CA LEU A 609 -11.36 -12.22 0.91
C LEU A 609 -12.51 -11.24 0.70
N ASN A 610 -13.53 -11.29 1.55
CA ASN A 610 -14.63 -10.34 1.55
C ASN A 610 -15.01 -10.05 3.01
N GLY A 611 -14.90 -8.80 3.43
CA GLY A 611 -15.17 -8.41 4.81
C GLY A 611 -15.66 -6.97 4.90
N THR A 612 -16.67 -6.76 5.74
CA THR A 612 -17.30 -5.46 5.96
C THR A 612 -17.45 -5.22 7.45
N GLY A 613 -17.11 -4.03 7.92
CA GLY A 613 -17.22 -3.68 9.32
C GLY A 613 -16.57 -2.34 9.65
N SER A 614 -15.70 -2.30 10.66
CA SER A 614 -15.11 -1.05 11.12
C SER A 614 -13.68 -1.18 11.66
N ILE A 615 -12.94 -0.07 11.58
CA ILE A 615 -11.56 0.08 12.08
C ILE A 615 -11.51 1.19 13.13
N GLY A 616 -10.82 0.94 14.24
CA GLY A 616 -10.54 1.92 15.29
C GLY A 616 -9.09 1.83 15.77
N VAL A 617 -8.63 2.85 16.50
CA VAL A 617 -7.26 2.92 17.03
C VAL A 617 -7.17 2.89 18.56
N GLU A 618 -8.20 2.34 19.21
CA GLU A 618 -8.31 2.33 20.67
C GLU A 618 -7.17 1.58 21.36
N ASN A 619 -6.78 2.08 22.53
CA ASN A 619 -5.72 1.52 23.37
C ASN A 619 -4.35 1.39 22.66
N GLY A 620 -4.10 2.21 21.62
CA GLY A 620 -2.83 2.18 20.89
C GLY A 620 -2.65 0.95 20.02
N SER A 621 -3.75 0.32 19.61
CA SER A 621 -3.79 -0.84 18.72
C SER A 621 -4.69 -0.52 17.53
N LEU A 622 -4.42 -1.11 16.36
CA LEU A 622 -5.36 -1.06 15.23
C LEU A 622 -6.41 -2.16 15.43
N ASN A 623 -7.63 -1.79 15.79
CA ASN A 623 -8.71 -2.71 16.13
C ASN A 623 -9.68 -2.84 14.96
N ILE A 624 -9.89 -4.05 14.48
CA ILE A 624 -10.69 -4.36 13.31
C ILE A 624 -11.83 -5.29 13.74
N ALA A 625 -13.07 -4.91 13.40
CA ALA A 625 -14.27 -5.73 13.60
C ALA A 625 -14.93 -5.97 12.24
N LEU A 626 -15.04 -7.24 11.83
CA LEU A 626 -15.57 -7.70 10.55
C LEU A 626 -16.65 -8.76 10.80
N PRO A 627 -17.93 -8.37 10.99
CA PRO A 627 -19.03 -9.31 10.93
C PRO A 627 -19.14 -9.95 9.54
N ASN A 628 -19.45 -11.24 9.50
CA ASN A 628 -19.61 -12.01 8.26
C ASN A 628 -18.43 -11.88 7.28
N VAL A 629 -17.18 -11.93 7.77
CA VAL A 629 -16.01 -12.07 6.90
C VAL A 629 -16.07 -13.42 6.19
N LEU A 630 -15.58 -13.47 4.96
CA LEU A 630 -15.34 -14.67 4.18
C LEU A 630 -13.89 -14.67 3.69
N ILE A 631 -13.18 -15.77 3.95
CA ILE A 631 -11.83 -16.04 3.50
C ILE A 631 -11.86 -17.38 2.76
N VAL A 632 -11.47 -17.37 1.49
CA VAL A 632 -11.38 -18.54 0.65
C VAL A 632 -9.99 -18.59 0.03
N MET A 633 -9.36 -19.76 0.07
CA MET A 633 -8.05 -19.98 -0.51
C MET A 633 -8.00 -21.37 -1.16
N ALA A 634 -7.35 -21.46 -2.31
CA ALA A 634 -6.90 -22.73 -2.89
C ALA A 634 -5.47 -22.54 -3.37
N GLY A 635 -4.60 -23.51 -3.09
CA GLY A 635 -3.20 -23.44 -3.54
C GLY A 635 -2.47 -24.75 -3.28
N GLU A 636 -1.16 -24.73 -3.53
CA GLU A 636 -0.30 -25.91 -3.45
C GLU A 636 0.87 -25.65 -2.51
N VAL A 637 1.15 -26.58 -1.60
CA VAL A 637 2.43 -26.61 -0.88
C VAL A 637 3.42 -27.37 -1.75
N ALA A 638 4.49 -26.72 -2.18
CA ALA A 638 5.44 -27.26 -3.15
C ALA A 638 6.89 -26.97 -2.76
N ALA A 639 7.80 -27.84 -3.23
CA ALA A 639 9.23 -27.66 -3.08
C ALA A 639 9.95 -28.21 -4.31
N GLY A 640 10.71 -27.37 -5.01
CA GLY A 640 11.27 -27.71 -6.31
C GLY A 640 12.21 -26.65 -6.88
N TYR A 641 12.38 -26.66 -8.19
CA TYR A 641 13.14 -25.65 -8.94
C TYR A 641 12.19 -24.63 -9.58
N LEU A 642 12.59 -23.36 -9.62
CA LEU A 642 11.83 -22.37 -10.40
C LEU A 642 11.78 -22.74 -11.89
N PRO A 643 10.75 -22.29 -12.63
CA PRO A 643 10.62 -22.62 -14.04
C PRO A 643 11.86 -22.19 -14.85
N GLY A 644 12.38 -23.13 -15.64
CA GLY A 644 13.56 -22.92 -16.48
C GLY A 644 14.91 -22.98 -15.76
N ALA A 645 14.94 -23.10 -14.42
CA ALA A 645 16.17 -23.11 -13.63
C ALA A 645 17.09 -24.30 -13.95
N ALA A 646 18.40 -24.05 -13.91
CA ALA A 646 19.41 -25.06 -14.17
C ALA A 646 19.49 -26.05 -12.99
N TYR A 647 19.43 -27.36 -13.26
CA TYR A 647 19.64 -28.36 -12.21
C TYR A 647 21.09 -28.34 -11.69
N LYS A 648 21.29 -28.58 -10.39
CA LYS A 648 22.62 -28.83 -9.78
C LYS A 648 23.25 -30.11 -10.34
N THR A 649 22.45 -31.15 -10.48
CA THR A 649 22.85 -32.44 -11.08
C THR A 649 21.82 -32.84 -12.14
N CYS A 650 22.28 -33.24 -13.32
CA CYS A 650 21.38 -33.62 -14.41
C CYS A 650 20.65 -34.93 -14.10
N PRO A 651 19.31 -34.99 -14.24
CA PRO A 651 18.59 -36.24 -14.15
C PRO A 651 19.06 -37.22 -15.24
N VAL A 652 19.10 -38.51 -14.90
CA VAL A 652 19.47 -39.56 -15.85
C VAL A 652 18.44 -39.58 -16.97
N ASN A 653 18.89 -39.45 -18.23
CA ASN A 653 18.07 -39.34 -19.45
C ASN A 653 17.32 -38.01 -19.67
N ALA A 654 17.68 -36.92 -18.98
CA ALA A 654 17.08 -35.62 -19.25
C ALA A 654 17.51 -35.05 -20.62
N VAL A 655 16.53 -34.68 -21.46
CA VAL A 655 16.75 -34.01 -22.76
C VAL A 655 17.36 -32.61 -22.55
N ARG A 656 16.94 -31.92 -21.47
CA ARG A 656 17.51 -30.65 -21.01
C ARG A 656 17.86 -30.80 -19.53
N CYS A 657 19.06 -30.37 -19.15
CA CYS A 657 19.47 -30.34 -17.76
C CYS A 657 18.99 -29.05 -17.08
N ALA A 658 17.66 -28.88 -16.99
CA ALA A 658 17.01 -27.76 -16.34
C ALA A 658 15.54 -28.12 -16.07
N ALA A 659 14.93 -27.43 -15.11
CA ALA A 659 13.51 -27.53 -14.82
C ALA A 659 12.66 -27.19 -16.06
N PRO A 660 11.48 -27.82 -16.20
CA PRO A 660 10.52 -27.42 -17.23
C PRO A 660 10.20 -25.92 -17.15
N THR A 661 9.95 -25.27 -18.29
CA THR A 661 9.61 -23.84 -18.34
C THR A 661 8.19 -23.54 -17.86
N ASP A 662 7.36 -24.58 -17.81
CA ASP A 662 5.97 -24.62 -17.36
C ASP A 662 5.85 -25.35 -16.00
N ASN A 663 6.91 -25.39 -15.20
CA ASN A 663 6.95 -26.21 -13.98
C ASN A 663 5.80 -25.88 -13.01
N PHE A 664 5.37 -24.62 -12.96
CA PHE A 664 4.25 -24.19 -12.11
C PHE A 664 2.89 -24.66 -12.62
N ALA A 665 2.76 -25.09 -13.87
CA ALA A 665 1.56 -25.73 -14.42
C ALA A 665 1.53 -27.26 -14.19
N LYS A 666 2.63 -27.84 -13.68
CA LYS A 666 2.79 -29.28 -13.44
C LYS A 666 2.69 -29.62 -11.96
N LYS A 667 2.40 -30.88 -11.62
CA LYS A 667 2.28 -31.35 -10.23
C LYS A 667 3.54 -32.04 -9.69
N ASP A 668 4.61 -32.11 -10.48
CA ASP A 668 5.79 -32.95 -10.19
C ASP A 668 6.55 -32.54 -8.91
N ASP A 669 6.40 -31.29 -8.47
CA ASP A 669 7.04 -30.72 -7.28
C ASP A 669 6.05 -30.30 -6.18
N VAL A 670 4.78 -30.68 -6.33
CA VAL A 670 3.73 -30.45 -5.34
C VAL A 670 3.79 -31.53 -4.27
N LEU A 671 3.79 -31.12 -3.00
CA LEU A 671 3.71 -32.03 -1.85
C LEU A 671 2.25 -32.37 -1.54
N PHE A 672 1.39 -31.36 -1.49
CA PHE A 672 -0.07 -31.50 -1.35
C PHE A 672 -0.79 -30.21 -1.75
N GLY A 673 -2.04 -30.34 -2.16
CA GLY A 673 -2.95 -29.20 -2.36
C GLY A 673 -3.66 -28.83 -1.05
N LEU A 674 -3.95 -27.54 -0.88
CA LEU A 674 -4.64 -26.98 0.28
C LEU A 674 -5.83 -26.17 -0.20
N LYS A 675 -7.01 -26.41 0.38
CA LYS A 675 -8.20 -25.57 0.20
C LYS A 675 -8.77 -25.17 1.54
N LEU A 676 -9.22 -23.93 1.62
CA LEU A 676 -9.74 -23.30 2.83
C LEU A 676 -10.97 -22.49 2.47
N ARG A 677 -12.02 -22.62 3.29
CA ARG A 677 -13.13 -21.66 3.35
C ARG A 677 -13.44 -21.40 4.81
N LEU A 678 -13.28 -20.16 5.24
CA LEU A 678 -13.60 -19.70 6.60
C LEU A 678 -14.50 -18.49 6.49
N GLY A 679 -15.66 -18.55 7.13
CA GLY A 679 -16.63 -17.49 7.17
C GLY A 679 -17.32 -17.41 8.53
N GLY A 680 -17.55 -16.19 8.98
CA GLY A 680 -17.96 -15.93 10.35
C GLY A 680 -17.73 -14.50 10.80
N ASP A 681 -17.84 -14.28 12.10
CA ASP A 681 -17.56 -12.98 12.70
C ASP A 681 -16.12 -12.96 13.21
N MET A 682 -15.34 -11.97 12.77
CA MET A 682 -13.94 -11.84 13.15
C MET A 682 -13.69 -10.48 13.79
N SER A 683 -13.00 -10.47 14.92
CA SER A 683 -12.51 -9.24 15.54
C SER A 683 -11.09 -9.43 16.05
N PHE A 684 -10.20 -8.50 15.70
CA PHE A 684 -8.79 -8.58 16.08
C PHE A 684 -8.15 -7.22 16.25
N SER A 685 -7.03 -7.21 16.97
CA SER A 685 -6.14 -6.07 17.14
C SER A 685 -4.78 -6.39 16.54
N LEU A 686 -4.27 -5.47 15.72
CA LEU A 686 -2.84 -5.39 15.44
C LEU A 686 -2.19 -4.54 16.53
N ILE A 687 -1.37 -5.19 17.36
CA ILE A 687 -0.79 -4.55 18.54
C ILE A 687 0.67 -4.23 18.24
N PRO A 688 1.05 -2.94 18.18
CA PRO A 688 2.41 -2.51 17.90
C PRO A 688 3.35 -2.93 19.02
N ASN A 689 4.45 -3.59 18.68
CA ASN A 689 5.55 -3.91 19.60
C ASN A 689 6.87 -4.07 18.82
N SER A 690 7.11 -3.16 17.88
CA SER A 690 8.25 -3.20 16.96
C SER A 690 9.58 -2.78 17.60
N GLU A 691 9.54 -1.90 18.60
CA GLU A 691 10.73 -1.42 19.31
C GLU A 691 11.37 -2.57 20.10
N ILE A 692 12.69 -2.71 20.01
CA ILE A 692 13.46 -3.71 20.76
C ILE A 692 13.44 -3.32 22.24
N GLN A 693 12.66 -4.06 23.02
CA GLN A 693 12.59 -3.93 24.47
C GLN A 693 13.07 -5.21 25.13
N LYS A 694 13.79 -5.06 26.25
CA LYS A 694 14.28 -6.17 27.09
C LYS A 694 13.57 -6.19 28.42
N ILE A 695 12.87 -7.29 28.73
CA ILE A 695 12.34 -7.56 30.07
C ILE A 695 13.14 -8.73 30.65
N ALA A 696 13.76 -8.52 31.81
CA ALA A 696 14.60 -9.53 32.48
C ALA A 696 15.70 -10.15 31.57
N GLY A 697 16.25 -9.35 30.64
CA GLY A 697 17.30 -9.80 29.70
C GLY A 697 16.81 -10.56 28.48
N ILE A 698 15.48 -10.73 28.31
CA ILE A 698 14.86 -11.38 27.16
C ILE A 698 14.27 -10.30 26.24
N ASN A 699 14.53 -10.39 24.93
CA ASN A 699 13.91 -9.53 23.94
C ASN A 699 12.40 -9.82 23.89
N VAL A 700 11.62 -8.86 24.37
CA VAL A 700 10.14 -8.89 24.33
C VAL A 700 9.58 -8.01 23.22
N GLY A 701 10.40 -7.16 22.62
CA GLY A 701 10.07 -6.28 21.50
C GLY A 701 10.64 -6.76 20.16
N SER A 702 10.32 -6.06 19.07
CA SER A 702 10.49 -6.47 17.66
C SER A 702 9.54 -7.60 17.20
N ARG A 703 8.25 -7.38 17.46
CA ARG A 703 7.18 -8.25 16.97
C ARG A 703 5.93 -7.48 16.55
N LEU A 704 5.22 -8.00 15.57
CA LEU A 704 3.86 -7.61 15.25
C LEU A 704 2.91 -8.67 15.81
N ASN A 705 2.08 -8.32 16.78
CA ASN A 705 1.09 -9.24 17.33
C ASN A 705 -0.26 -9.04 16.64
N ILE A 706 -0.89 -10.15 16.28
CA ILE A 706 -2.20 -10.24 15.66
C ILE A 706 -3.05 -11.06 16.62
N VAL A 707 -3.88 -10.38 17.41
CA VAL A 707 -4.61 -11.01 18.51
C VAL A 707 -6.09 -10.79 18.30
N GLY A 708 -6.89 -11.85 18.36
CA GLY A 708 -8.31 -11.75 18.07
C GLY A 708 -9.10 -13.01 18.30
N GLU A 709 -10.31 -13.01 17.76
CA GLU A 709 -11.25 -14.13 17.79
C GLU A 709 -11.96 -14.23 16.44
N VAL A 710 -12.23 -15.46 16.02
CA VAL A 710 -13.15 -15.77 14.93
C VAL A 710 -14.24 -16.71 15.44
N ALA A 711 -15.49 -16.34 15.20
CA ALA A 711 -16.66 -17.17 15.44
C ALA A 711 -17.15 -17.73 14.09
N LEU A 712 -16.85 -19.00 13.85
CA LEU A 712 -17.20 -19.69 12.61
C LEU A 712 -18.71 -19.93 12.53
N ASN A 713 -19.36 -19.38 11.51
CA ASN A 713 -20.80 -19.51 11.34
C ASN A 713 -21.16 -20.77 10.51
N GLU A 714 -22.30 -21.40 10.82
CA GLU A 714 -22.72 -22.62 10.11
C GLU A 714 -23.08 -22.37 8.65
N ALA A 715 -23.62 -21.19 8.35
CA ALA A 715 -24.07 -20.83 7.01
C ALA A 715 -22.94 -20.75 5.97
N SER A 716 -21.70 -20.47 6.41
CA SER A 716 -20.55 -20.33 5.49
C SER A 716 -19.97 -21.66 5.02
N LYS A 717 -20.44 -22.82 5.51
CA LYS A 717 -19.92 -24.15 5.14
C LYS A 717 -18.39 -24.22 5.27
N ASN A 718 -17.88 -23.79 6.43
CA ASN A 718 -16.44 -23.68 6.66
C ASN A 718 -15.74 -25.02 6.49
N THR A 719 -14.53 -25.00 5.94
CA THR A 719 -13.80 -26.21 5.57
C THR A 719 -12.28 -26.00 5.57
N ILE A 720 -11.55 -27.08 5.82
CA ILE A 720 -10.13 -27.22 5.51
C ILE A 720 -9.96 -28.54 4.78
N GLN A 721 -9.36 -28.54 3.59
CA GLN A 721 -9.14 -29.74 2.79
C GLN A 721 -7.69 -29.85 2.33
N ILE A 722 -7.17 -31.08 2.37
CA ILE A 722 -5.84 -31.43 1.88
C ILE A 722 -6.00 -32.44 0.77
N SER A 723 -5.37 -32.21 -0.39
CA SER A 723 -5.46 -33.10 -1.55
C SER A 723 -4.12 -33.72 -1.92
N ASP A 724 -4.15 -35.00 -2.29
CA ASP A 724 -2.98 -35.70 -2.84
C ASP A 724 -2.73 -35.24 -4.29
N PRO A 725 -1.50 -34.82 -4.66
CA PRO A 725 -1.20 -34.37 -6.00
C PRO A 725 -1.20 -35.49 -7.05
N ALA A 726 -0.96 -36.74 -6.65
CA ALA A 726 -0.81 -37.88 -7.56
C ALA A 726 -2.15 -38.38 -8.11
N ASP A 727 -3.18 -38.47 -7.26
CA ASP A 727 -4.50 -38.98 -7.64
C ASP A 727 -5.67 -38.01 -7.37
N GLY A 728 -5.42 -36.86 -6.74
CA GLY A 728 -6.46 -35.87 -6.46
C GLY A 728 -7.45 -36.27 -5.35
N SER A 729 -7.19 -37.34 -4.59
CA SER A 729 -7.99 -37.69 -3.41
C SER A 729 -7.87 -36.61 -2.34
N ILE A 730 -8.92 -36.42 -1.53
CA ILE A 730 -9.01 -35.31 -0.57
C ILE A 730 -9.40 -35.82 0.81
N LEU A 731 -8.69 -35.33 1.84
CA LEU A 731 -9.13 -35.37 3.23
C LEU A 731 -9.70 -34.00 3.61
N GLY A 732 -10.98 -33.97 3.99
CA GLY A 732 -11.68 -32.74 4.37
C GLY A 732 -12.13 -32.72 5.82
N LEU A 733 -11.97 -31.57 6.47
CA LEU A 733 -12.64 -31.19 7.70
C LEU A 733 -13.71 -30.18 7.33
N ASP A 734 -14.93 -30.64 7.15
CA ASP A 734 -16.04 -29.84 6.63
C ASP A 734 -17.02 -29.42 7.73
N ASN A 735 -17.80 -28.39 7.42
CA ASN A 735 -18.79 -27.79 8.29
C ASN A 735 -18.19 -27.40 9.66
N LEU A 736 -17.08 -26.66 9.61
CA LEU A 736 -16.41 -26.16 10.81
C LEU A 736 -17.26 -25.11 11.51
N THR A 737 -17.41 -25.23 12.83
CA THR A 737 -18.19 -24.29 13.66
C THR A 737 -17.49 -24.01 14.97
N GLY A 738 -17.88 -22.93 15.66
CA GLY A 738 -17.43 -22.61 17.01
C GLY A 738 -16.48 -21.41 17.05
N LYS A 739 -15.92 -21.15 18.23
CA LYS A 739 -15.08 -19.96 18.48
C LYS A 739 -13.61 -20.34 18.61
N ILE A 740 -12.77 -19.61 17.91
CA ILE A 740 -11.31 -19.75 17.96
C ILE A 740 -10.73 -18.38 18.30
N GLY A 741 -10.12 -18.25 19.48
CA GLY A 741 -9.23 -17.14 19.79
C GLY A 741 -7.87 -17.37 19.13
N PHE A 742 -7.17 -16.32 18.74
CA PHE A 742 -5.82 -16.42 18.21
C PHE A 742 -4.91 -15.34 18.79
N ASN A 743 -3.66 -15.70 19.07
CA ASN A 743 -2.60 -14.81 19.54
C ASN A 743 -1.33 -15.08 18.72
N ASN A 744 -1.33 -14.57 17.50
CA ASN A 744 -0.25 -14.82 16.55
C ASN A 744 0.77 -13.68 16.62
N ALA A 745 2.04 -13.98 16.38
CA ALA A 745 3.08 -12.96 16.29
C ALA A 745 4.08 -13.29 15.19
N ILE A 746 4.48 -12.26 14.44
CA ILE A 746 5.67 -12.29 13.59
C ILE A 746 6.78 -11.61 14.37
N VAL A 747 7.88 -12.30 14.58
CA VAL A 747 9.01 -11.86 15.40
C VAL A 747 10.25 -11.77 14.52
N ILE A 748 10.97 -10.66 14.59
CA ILE A 748 12.32 -10.55 14.03
C ILE A 748 13.26 -10.37 15.21
N ASP A 749 14.31 -11.19 15.29
CA ASP A 749 15.31 -11.09 16.36
C ASP A 749 16.69 -11.54 15.87
N ARG A 750 17.69 -11.45 16.74
CA ARG A 750 18.96 -12.14 16.59
C ARG A 750 18.81 -13.60 16.99
N TYR A 751 19.50 -14.49 16.29
CA TYR A 751 19.45 -15.92 16.56
C TYR A 751 19.94 -16.26 17.97
N SER A 752 21.02 -15.62 18.44
CA SER A 752 21.41 -15.68 19.86
C SER A 752 22.34 -14.52 20.25
N ALA A 753 22.68 -14.42 21.54
CA ALA A 753 23.66 -13.43 22.01
C ALA A 753 25.09 -13.67 21.48
N LEU A 754 25.39 -14.89 21.01
CA LEU A 754 26.71 -15.28 20.47
C LEU A 754 26.70 -15.38 18.94
N ASP A 755 25.53 -15.26 18.32
CA ASP A 755 25.34 -15.43 16.88
C ASP A 755 24.40 -14.31 16.40
N ASN A 756 25.00 -13.28 15.82
CA ASN A 756 24.32 -12.07 15.36
C ASN A 756 23.55 -12.27 14.05
N ARG A 757 23.39 -13.50 13.54
CA ARG A 757 22.50 -13.76 12.39
C ARG A 757 21.06 -13.44 12.75
N GLY A 758 20.31 -12.90 11.80
CA GLY A 758 18.89 -12.64 11.99
C GLY A 758 18.05 -13.91 11.92
N VAL A 759 16.91 -13.89 12.61
CA VAL A 759 15.88 -14.93 12.56
C VAL A 759 14.51 -14.27 12.39
N VAL A 760 13.67 -14.85 11.52
CA VAL A 760 12.22 -14.55 11.49
C VAL A 760 11.49 -15.72 12.14
N GLY A 761 10.67 -15.42 13.14
CA GLY A 761 9.80 -16.37 13.81
C GLY A 761 8.32 -16.09 13.52
N PHE A 762 7.58 -17.13 13.18
CA PHE A 762 6.12 -17.13 13.07
C PHE A 762 5.58 -17.93 14.25
N HIS A 763 4.96 -17.24 15.20
CA HIS A 763 4.33 -17.84 16.35
C HIS A 763 2.82 -17.83 16.14
N ALA A 764 2.20 -19.00 16.21
CA ALA A 764 0.76 -19.15 16.14
C ALA A 764 0.25 -19.81 17.42
N GLU A 765 -0.73 -19.18 18.06
CA GLU A 765 -1.41 -19.69 19.23
C GLU A 765 -2.91 -19.62 18.96
N LEU A 766 -3.59 -20.76 18.96
CA LEU A 766 -5.03 -20.87 18.74
C LEU A 766 -5.69 -21.40 20.02
N HIS A 767 -6.67 -20.68 20.53
CA HIS A 767 -7.49 -21.04 21.69
C HIS A 767 -8.87 -21.51 21.23
N PHE A 768 -9.14 -22.80 21.37
CA PHE A 768 -10.46 -23.35 21.07
C PHE A 768 -11.41 -23.09 22.22
N ASN A 769 -12.62 -22.63 21.92
CA ASN A 769 -13.64 -22.27 22.91
C ASN A 769 -13.09 -21.38 24.05
N PRO A 770 -12.58 -20.18 23.74
CA PRO A 770 -11.89 -19.33 24.73
C PRO A 770 -12.78 -18.92 25.91
N GLU A 771 -14.11 -18.89 25.72
CA GLU A 771 -15.09 -18.56 26.76
C GLU A 771 -15.53 -19.78 27.60
N GLY A 772 -15.14 -21.00 27.23
CA GLY A 772 -15.46 -22.22 27.97
C GLY A 772 -16.96 -22.56 28.02
N ASN A 773 -17.77 -22.06 27.08
CA ASN A 773 -19.21 -22.29 27.06
C ASN A 773 -19.63 -23.27 25.96
N GLN A 774 -20.87 -23.76 26.02
CA GLN A 774 -21.35 -24.77 25.07
C GLN A 774 -21.47 -24.24 23.63
N ALA A 775 -21.76 -22.95 23.45
CA ALA A 775 -21.93 -22.32 22.14
C ALA A 775 -20.60 -22.11 21.41
N GLY A 776 -19.49 -21.99 22.15
CA GLY A 776 -18.15 -21.76 21.59
C GLY A 776 -17.37 -23.02 21.22
N VAL A 777 -17.90 -24.22 21.48
CA VAL A 777 -17.23 -25.51 21.19
C VAL A 777 -16.86 -25.59 19.71
N PHE A 778 -15.57 -25.76 19.43
CA PHE A 778 -15.11 -25.95 18.06
C PHE A 778 -15.49 -27.35 17.58
N ARG A 779 -16.07 -27.46 16.39
CA ARG A 779 -16.45 -28.74 15.78
C ARG A 779 -16.04 -28.80 14.33
N ALA A 780 -15.51 -29.94 13.92
CA ALA A 780 -15.52 -30.37 12.53
C ALA A 780 -16.62 -31.43 12.41
N LYS A 781 -17.81 -31.03 11.97
CA LYS A 781 -18.99 -31.91 11.96
C LYS A 781 -18.80 -33.10 11.03
N ASP A 782 -18.06 -32.91 9.93
CA ASP A 782 -17.85 -33.94 8.93
C ASP A 782 -16.36 -34.07 8.59
N ILE A 783 -15.73 -35.13 9.08
CA ILE A 783 -14.44 -35.58 8.57
C ILE A 783 -14.74 -36.45 7.35
N ASN A 784 -14.37 -35.99 6.16
CA ASN A 784 -14.71 -36.67 4.91
C ASN A 784 -13.45 -37.13 4.17
N PHE A 785 -13.54 -38.32 3.56
CA PHE A 785 -12.60 -38.75 2.54
C PHE A 785 -13.28 -38.72 1.17
N TYR A 786 -12.66 -38.02 0.22
CA TYR A 786 -13.17 -37.88 -1.13
C TYR A 786 -12.26 -38.66 -2.10
N PRO A 787 -12.79 -39.64 -2.84
CA PRO A 787 -12.04 -40.28 -3.92
C PRO A 787 -11.84 -39.29 -5.07
N GLU A 788 -10.91 -39.57 -6.01
CA GLU A 788 -10.66 -38.77 -7.22
C GLU A 788 -11.96 -38.42 -7.98
N MET A 789 -12.89 -39.38 -8.07
CA MET A 789 -14.23 -39.20 -8.63
C MET A 789 -15.29 -39.77 -7.68
N GLY A 790 -16.31 -38.99 -7.33
CA GLY A 790 -17.47 -39.45 -6.55
C GLY A 790 -17.85 -38.58 -5.36
N ALA A 791 -18.82 -39.04 -4.57
CA ALA A 791 -19.23 -38.37 -3.33
C ALA A 791 -18.25 -38.70 -2.20
N GLY A 792 -18.09 -37.77 -1.26
CA GLY A 792 -17.30 -38.01 -0.04
C GLY A 792 -17.95 -39.04 0.88
N GLN A 793 -17.11 -39.77 1.60
CA GLN A 793 -17.54 -40.66 2.68
C GLN A 793 -17.21 -40.03 4.03
N ARG A 794 -18.22 -39.85 4.88
CA ARG A 794 -18.06 -39.34 6.24
C ARG A 794 -17.46 -40.40 7.15
N LEU A 795 -16.34 -40.06 7.77
CA LEU A 795 -15.62 -40.88 8.74
C LEU A 795 -16.03 -40.57 10.19
N GLY A 796 -16.43 -39.33 10.50
CA GLY A 796 -16.83 -38.95 11.85
C GLY A 796 -16.95 -37.44 12.08
N GLU A 797 -16.95 -37.05 13.36
CA GLU A 797 -16.98 -35.67 13.87
C GLU A 797 -15.86 -35.49 14.91
N ILE A 798 -15.22 -34.32 14.91
CA ILE A 798 -14.33 -33.87 16.01
C ILE A 798 -15.03 -32.75 16.76
N ALA A 799 -14.99 -32.80 18.10
CA ALA A 799 -15.41 -31.70 18.96
C ALA A 799 -14.31 -31.35 19.96
N LEU A 800 -13.86 -30.10 19.97
CA LEU A 800 -12.89 -29.54 20.92
C LEU A 800 -13.62 -28.59 21.86
N THR A 801 -13.84 -29.04 23.10
CA THR A 801 -14.57 -28.26 24.13
C THR A 801 -13.71 -27.19 24.78
N GLY A 802 -12.40 -27.20 24.54
CA GLY A 802 -11.43 -26.24 25.04
C GLY A 802 -9.99 -26.68 24.72
N GLY A 803 -9.03 -25.76 24.82
CA GLY A 803 -7.60 -26.07 24.70
C GLY A 803 -6.84 -25.07 23.84
N THR A 804 -5.51 -25.20 23.84
CA THR A 804 -4.61 -24.33 23.09
C THR A 804 -3.75 -25.15 22.14
N LEU A 805 -3.67 -24.74 20.88
CA LEU A 805 -2.68 -25.22 19.90
C LEU A 805 -1.60 -24.15 19.73
N ASN A 806 -0.36 -24.51 20.04
CA ASN A 806 0.81 -23.65 19.89
C ASN A 806 1.73 -24.17 18.80
N SER A 807 2.11 -23.31 17.87
CA SER A 807 3.09 -23.58 16.82
C SER A 807 4.13 -22.46 16.77
N ARG A 808 5.40 -22.84 16.56
CA ARG A 808 6.50 -21.91 16.34
C ARG A 808 7.32 -22.38 15.16
N PHE A 809 7.46 -21.53 14.17
CA PHE A 809 8.26 -21.78 12.98
C PHE A 809 9.29 -20.67 12.82
N ASN A 810 10.57 -21.03 12.86
CA ASN A 810 11.67 -20.07 12.77
C ASN A 810 12.49 -20.33 11.51
N ILE A 811 12.75 -19.27 10.75
CA ILE A 811 13.62 -19.27 9.57
C ILE A 811 14.93 -18.60 9.96
N VAL A 812 16.03 -19.36 9.90
CA VAL A 812 17.40 -18.87 10.10
C VAL A 812 18.16 -19.11 8.81
N PRO A 813 18.47 -18.06 8.04
CA PRO A 813 19.25 -18.20 6.83
C PRO A 813 20.66 -18.72 7.11
N ARG A 814 21.17 -19.49 6.15
CA ARG A 814 22.58 -19.90 6.14
C ARG A 814 23.31 -18.90 5.25
N ASN A 815 24.18 -18.09 5.86
CA ASN A 815 25.10 -17.18 5.16
C ASN A 815 26.37 -17.92 4.77
#